data_AF-A0A521H510-F1
#
_entry.id   AF-A0A521H510-F1
#
_cell.length_a   1.000
_cell.length_b   1.000
_cell.length_c   1.000
_cell.angle_alpha   90.00
_cell.angle_beta   90.00
_cell.angle_gamma   90.00
#
_symmetry.space_group_name_H-M   'P 1'
#
loop_
_entity.id
_entity.type
_entity.pdbx_description
1 polymer ?
#
loop_
_entity_poly.entity_id
_entity_poly.type
_entity_poly.pdbx_seq_one_letter_code
_entity_poly.pdbx_strand_id
1 'polypeptide(L)'
;MLIAHLLLVVLGCARPAQAVQDKAAEFQSQFDAALAARDNDGMDRLLQRYKDQAIDLFLLKADARAASPAPALDQWVDGFVASWDRVFKTPFARNYDRYLQLLDAQRRAGRAKLLSQVLAPLNTRHIEAIDKKDSGYWQPIQIEVESLINGLEQTGDLYFLAFACNIKGNAWNLAYNQKGGDNKKALDAYTRCVQARERLGLTNDAFYASVKGIRAEVMSVLGIPDPDAPKGTPAKPKAPPEAIPPVEGTDWANFELQPGFDDRPEQVSQPSDLADLERHSWLQFSVQDPGTAVEIPLLEPKVSLRRRGLNEFVLDGGAALSEPFALQPKPAVVEYERKHADGSVSGHALMLACGSEQDSFQGATLNLALRSEKGSVSTVFVRSVATRTGRTPFGDITFYDLNGDGQFGYSELKQVGENGLIPDTWLYRYDAVMLGKSKRAWPYSPWLANAKGEWFELTLPEPGKAASVRLRPVAPKLGSLKISFKGPKDLELASLVFVSESGATKGLTVDAAGGKGGVVTLPIGRYQFQQGLLRGKDGAEAIILPPASEVVRVDVEEGQAVALDFGAPFRLSVSGKVQGRQLLVDAKTLHVVGAAGERYERLVGAPLFNVEVFVKGGKSAKLAASGTDEMNSDWSRCFVPQDATLTLKEGEKTASVRLALKKHPWFGNLESDWIEVQ
;
A
#
# COMPACT_ATOMS: atom_id res chain seq x y z
N MET A 1 5.06 -40.74 -1.67
CA MET A 1 5.44 -39.63 -0.77
C MET A 1 5.64 -38.28 -1.47
N LEU A 2 6.15 -38.20 -2.72
CA LEU A 2 6.32 -36.91 -3.44
C LEU A 2 5.00 -36.18 -3.80
N ILE A 3 3.89 -36.91 -3.97
CA ILE A 3 2.59 -36.35 -4.40
C ILE A 3 1.88 -35.59 -3.27
N ALA A 4 2.08 -35.98 -2.01
CA ALA A 4 1.44 -35.36 -0.85
C ALA A 4 2.00 -33.96 -0.52
N HIS A 5 3.26 -33.67 -0.87
CA HIS A 5 3.85 -32.34 -0.69
C HIS A 5 3.47 -31.36 -1.80
N LEU A 6 3.11 -31.84 -3.01
CA LEU A 6 2.78 -30.96 -4.13
C LEU A 6 1.34 -30.41 -4.07
N LEU A 7 0.39 -31.17 -3.50
CA LEU A 7 -1.01 -30.73 -3.32
C LEU A 7 -1.15 -29.61 -2.28
N LEU A 8 -0.26 -29.57 -1.28
CA LEU A 8 -0.20 -28.50 -0.26
C LEU A 8 0.25 -27.14 -0.84
N VAL A 9 0.97 -27.13 -1.96
CA VAL A 9 1.43 -25.90 -2.64
C VAL A 9 0.35 -25.33 -3.59
N VAL A 10 -0.64 -26.12 -4.00
CA VAL A 10 -1.67 -25.71 -4.97
C VAL A 10 -2.94 -25.15 -4.29
N LEU A 11 -3.20 -25.49 -3.03
CA LEU A 11 -4.40 -25.08 -2.29
C LEU A 11 -4.15 -23.99 -1.23
N GLY A 12 -2.89 -23.70 -0.93
CA GLY A 12 -2.53 -22.63 -0.01
C GLY A 12 -2.56 -21.27 -0.70
N CYS A 13 -3.51 -20.41 -0.33
CA CYS A 13 -3.31 -18.97 -0.42
C CYS A 13 -2.00 -18.64 0.30
N ALA A 14 -0.93 -18.35 -0.45
CA ALA A 14 0.38 -18.05 0.10
C ALA A 14 0.35 -16.67 0.79
N ARG A 15 -0.03 -16.66 2.06
CA ARG A 15 0.42 -15.65 3.02
C ARG A 15 1.83 -16.04 3.49
N PRO A 16 2.74 -15.07 3.68
CA PRO A 16 4.08 -15.36 4.18
C PRO A 16 4.01 -16.01 5.56
N ALA A 17 4.91 -16.97 5.77
CA ALA A 17 4.99 -17.79 6.97
C ALA A 17 5.54 -16.98 8.15
N GLN A 18 4.66 -16.28 8.88
CA GLN A 18 4.95 -15.83 10.23
C GLN A 18 3.71 -15.96 11.12
N ALA A 19 3.76 -16.93 12.05
CA ALA A 19 2.92 -17.12 13.24
C ALA A 19 1.38 -16.98 13.11
N VAL A 20 0.78 -17.45 12.02
CA VAL A 20 -0.62 -17.90 12.06
C VAL A 20 -0.61 -19.27 12.75
N GLN A 21 -1.24 -19.41 13.92
CA GLN A 21 -1.54 -20.75 14.46
C GLN A 21 -2.11 -21.61 13.33
N ASP A 22 -1.43 -22.71 12.99
CA ASP A 22 -1.77 -23.57 11.86
C ASP A 22 -3.15 -24.21 12.08
N LYS A 23 -4.20 -23.52 11.61
CA LYS A 23 -5.61 -23.94 11.77
C LYS A 23 -5.88 -25.31 11.16
N ALA A 24 -5.09 -25.73 10.16
CA ALA A 24 -5.22 -27.07 9.57
C ALA A 24 -4.66 -28.13 10.52
N ALA A 25 -3.50 -27.88 11.14
CA ALA A 25 -2.96 -28.76 12.18
C ALA A 25 -3.88 -28.81 13.42
N GLU A 26 -4.48 -27.68 13.80
CA GLU A 26 -5.46 -27.62 14.89
C GLU A 26 -6.72 -28.44 14.57
N PHE A 27 -7.31 -28.24 13.39
CA PHE A 27 -8.45 -29.03 12.92
C PHE A 27 -8.11 -30.52 12.91
N GLN A 28 -6.97 -30.90 12.32
CA GLN A 28 -6.55 -32.30 12.24
C GLN A 28 -6.44 -32.92 13.63
N SER A 29 -5.74 -32.26 14.56
CA SER A 29 -5.56 -32.79 15.92
C SER A 29 -6.89 -32.97 16.67
N GLN A 30 -7.79 -31.99 16.58
CA GLN A 30 -9.09 -32.06 17.25
C GLN A 30 -10.03 -33.08 16.58
N PHE A 31 -10.00 -33.17 15.25
CA PHE A 31 -10.80 -34.12 14.50
C PHE A 31 -10.34 -35.56 14.74
N ASP A 32 -9.02 -35.80 14.77
CA ASP A 32 -8.45 -37.11 15.09
C ASP A 32 -8.84 -37.55 16.53
N ALA A 33 -8.83 -36.62 17.49
CA ALA A 33 -9.28 -36.88 18.86
C ALA A 33 -10.77 -37.19 18.94
N ALA A 34 -11.63 -36.41 18.26
CA ALA A 34 -13.07 -36.64 18.21
C ALA A 34 -13.41 -37.97 17.54
N LEU A 35 -12.71 -38.31 16.44
CA LEU A 35 -12.86 -39.57 15.72
C LEU A 35 -12.46 -40.77 16.60
N ALA A 36 -11.35 -40.68 17.32
CA ALA A 36 -10.89 -41.72 18.24
C ALA A 36 -11.89 -41.94 19.40
N ALA A 37 -12.51 -40.86 19.89
CA ALA A 37 -13.54 -40.90 20.92
C ALA A 37 -14.94 -41.30 20.39
N ARG A 38 -15.11 -41.46 19.07
CA ARG A 38 -16.42 -41.62 18.39
C ARG A 38 -17.41 -40.49 18.72
N ASP A 39 -16.90 -39.28 18.97
CA ASP A 39 -17.69 -38.08 19.25
C ASP A 39 -18.20 -37.45 17.95
N ASN A 40 -19.38 -37.90 17.51
CA ASN A 40 -20.01 -37.40 16.28
C ASN A 40 -20.34 -35.90 16.37
N ASP A 41 -20.80 -35.41 17.52
CA ASP A 41 -21.16 -34.01 17.71
C ASP A 41 -19.91 -33.12 17.74
N GLY A 42 -18.79 -33.63 18.25
CA GLY A 42 -17.48 -33.00 18.19
C GLY A 42 -16.99 -32.86 16.75
N MET A 43 -17.01 -33.95 15.97
CA MET A 43 -16.65 -33.91 14.54
C MET A 43 -17.50 -32.92 13.75
N ASP A 44 -18.82 -32.93 13.98
CA ASP A 44 -19.76 -32.06 13.28
C ASP A 44 -19.52 -30.56 13.57
N ARG A 45 -19.25 -30.22 14.85
CA ARG A 45 -18.88 -28.85 15.25
C ARG A 45 -17.55 -28.39 14.65
N LEU A 46 -16.57 -29.28 14.55
CA LEU A 46 -15.27 -28.97 13.95
C LEU A 46 -15.40 -28.67 12.46
N LEU A 47 -16.23 -29.44 11.72
CA LEU A 47 -16.49 -29.16 10.30
C LEU A 47 -17.19 -27.81 10.08
N GLN A 48 -18.09 -27.40 10.97
CA GLN A 48 -18.72 -26.07 10.90
C GLN A 48 -17.70 -24.95 11.14
N ARG A 49 -16.79 -25.14 12.11
CA ARG A 49 -15.80 -24.14 12.53
C ARG A 49 -14.62 -23.99 11.56
N TYR A 50 -14.13 -25.11 11.01
CA TYR A 50 -12.90 -25.18 10.19
C TYR A 50 -13.17 -25.61 8.75
N LYS A 51 -14.35 -25.27 8.20
CA LYS A 51 -14.87 -25.81 6.93
C LYS A 51 -13.82 -25.85 5.79
N ASP A 52 -13.15 -24.75 5.51
CA ASP A 52 -12.21 -24.69 4.37
C ASP A 52 -10.96 -25.56 4.62
N GLN A 53 -10.37 -25.48 5.81
CA GLN A 53 -9.23 -26.34 6.19
C GLN A 53 -9.61 -27.83 6.18
N ALA A 54 -10.85 -28.13 6.56
CA ALA A 54 -11.39 -29.48 6.58
C ALA A 54 -11.54 -30.06 5.16
N ILE A 55 -11.98 -29.24 4.18
CA ILE A 55 -12.03 -29.62 2.77
C ILE A 55 -10.62 -29.95 2.27
N ASP A 56 -9.64 -29.07 2.48
CA ASP A 56 -8.27 -29.28 2.00
C ASP A 56 -7.65 -30.58 2.53
N LEU A 57 -7.80 -30.81 3.85
CA LEU A 57 -7.29 -32.02 4.48
C LEU A 57 -8.01 -33.29 3.99
N PHE A 58 -9.32 -33.19 3.74
CA PHE A 58 -10.10 -34.29 3.18
C PHE A 58 -9.63 -34.65 1.76
N LEU A 59 -9.40 -33.67 0.88
CA LEU A 59 -8.90 -33.92 -0.48
C LEU A 59 -7.57 -34.69 -0.44
N LEU A 60 -6.66 -34.29 0.45
CA LEU A 60 -5.36 -34.95 0.63
C LEU A 60 -5.53 -36.40 1.12
N LYS A 61 -6.35 -36.63 2.15
CA LYS A 61 -6.53 -37.95 2.76
C LYS A 61 -7.35 -38.90 1.88
N ALA A 62 -8.34 -38.40 1.15
CA ALA A 62 -9.09 -39.19 0.17
C ALA A 62 -8.20 -39.65 -0.98
N ASP A 63 -7.31 -38.80 -1.48
CA ASP A 63 -6.34 -39.17 -2.53
C ASP A 63 -5.32 -40.19 -2.00
N ALA A 64 -4.86 -40.01 -0.76
CA ALA A 64 -3.99 -40.98 -0.08
C ALA A 64 -4.68 -42.34 0.10
N ARG A 65 -5.95 -42.36 0.52
CA ARG A 65 -6.77 -43.58 0.64
C ARG A 65 -6.88 -44.31 -0.70
N ALA A 66 -7.17 -43.59 -1.78
CA ALA A 66 -7.31 -44.17 -3.11
C ALA A 66 -5.98 -44.71 -3.68
N ALA A 67 -4.84 -44.12 -3.29
CA ALA A 67 -3.52 -44.54 -3.74
C ALA A 67 -2.96 -45.71 -2.92
N SER A 68 -3.18 -45.71 -1.60
CA SER A 68 -2.66 -46.71 -0.68
C SER A 68 -3.62 -46.89 0.51
N PRO A 69 -4.65 -47.73 0.38
CA PRO A 69 -5.62 -47.97 1.44
C PRO A 69 -4.93 -48.39 2.74
N ALA A 70 -5.34 -47.78 3.84
CA ALA A 70 -4.84 -48.10 5.17
C ALA A 70 -6.00 -47.96 6.17
N PRO A 71 -6.14 -48.85 7.17
CA PRO A 71 -7.27 -48.83 8.09
C PRO A 71 -7.50 -47.47 8.78
N ALA A 72 -6.41 -46.76 9.12
CA ALA A 72 -6.49 -45.43 9.71
C ALA A 72 -7.02 -44.36 8.72
N LEU A 73 -6.68 -44.47 7.43
CA LEU A 73 -7.21 -43.57 6.40
C LEU A 73 -8.67 -43.89 6.08
N ASP A 74 -9.04 -45.17 6.03
CA ASP A 74 -10.43 -45.59 5.84
C ASP A 74 -11.31 -45.03 6.96
N GLN A 75 -10.92 -45.24 8.22
CA GLN A 75 -11.65 -44.72 9.37
C GLN A 75 -11.79 -43.19 9.34
N TRP A 76 -10.72 -42.49 8.95
CA TRP A 76 -10.72 -41.04 8.90
C TRP A 76 -11.63 -40.50 7.79
N VAL A 77 -11.48 -41.02 6.56
CA VAL A 77 -12.25 -40.58 5.40
C VAL A 77 -13.73 -40.93 5.57
N ASP A 78 -14.05 -42.13 6.05
CA ASP A 78 -15.44 -42.53 6.31
C ASP A 78 -16.07 -41.67 7.42
N GLY A 79 -15.32 -41.36 8.48
CA GLY A 79 -15.74 -40.44 9.55
C GLY A 79 -16.02 -39.03 9.03
N PHE A 80 -15.15 -38.50 8.17
CA PHE A 80 -15.34 -37.20 7.52
C PHE A 80 -16.57 -37.21 6.61
N VAL A 81 -16.71 -38.21 5.73
CA VAL A 81 -17.86 -38.32 4.80
C VAL A 81 -19.17 -38.36 5.58
N ALA A 82 -19.24 -39.18 6.64
CA ALA A 82 -20.43 -39.29 7.48
C ALA A 82 -20.75 -37.97 8.21
N SER A 83 -19.74 -37.27 8.72
CA SER A 83 -19.92 -35.96 9.39
C SER A 83 -20.34 -34.87 8.40
N TRP A 84 -19.73 -34.82 7.21
CA TRP A 84 -20.09 -33.89 6.15
C TRP A 84 -21.56 -34.05 5.71
N ASP A 85 -21.98 -35.30 5.50
CA ASP A 85 -23.36 -35.64 5.12
C ASP A 85 -24.37 -35.18 6.19
N ARG A 86 -24.04 -35.28 7.48
CA ARG A 86 -24.90 -34.80 8.58
C ARG A 86 -24.97 -33.28 8.64
N VAL A 87 -23.81 -32.62 8.58
CA VAL A 87 -23.67 -31.18 8.82
C VAL A 87 -24.19 -30.36 7.65
N PHE A 88 -23.72 -30.66 6.45
CA PHE A 88 -23.94 -29.82 5.27
C PHE A 88 -25.00 -30.37 4.33
N LYS A 89 -25.36 -31.66 4.48
CA LYS A 89 -26.40 -32.33 3.68
C LYS A 89 -26.17 -32.19 2.18
N THR A 90 -24.91 -32.18 1.77
CA THR A 90 -24.50 -32.19 0.36
C THR A 90 -23.70 -33.44 0.04
N PRO A 91 -23.78 -33.97 -1.19
CA PRO A 91 -23.10 -35.23 -1.54
C PRO A 91 -21.60 -35.05 -1.82
N PHE A 92 -21.00 -33.88 -1.56
CA PHE A 92 -19.61 -33.56 -1.94
C PHE A 92 -18.60 -34.63 -1.51
N ALA A 93 -18.46 -34.86 -0.20
CA ALA A 93 -17.40 -35.72 0.33
C ALA A 93 -17.55 -37.15 -0.23
N ARG A 94 -18.78 -37.65 -0.24
CA ARG A 94 -19.11 -38.97 -0.80
C ARG A 94 -18.82 -39.06 -2.30
N ASN A 95 -19.22 -38.06 -3.08
CA ASN A 95 -19.02 -38.03 -4.54
C ASN A 95 -17.53 -37.98 -4.89
N TYR A 96 -16.76 -37.16 -4.17
CA TYR A 96 -15.34 -36.99 -4.43
C TYR A 96 -14.52 -38.23 -4.05
N ASP A 97 -14.77 -38.82 -2.87
CA ASP A 97 -14.10 -40.06 -2.47
C ASP A 97 -14.44 -41.19 -3.46
N ARG A 98 -15.73 -41.39 -3.78
CA ARG A 98 -16.17 -42.40 -4.75
C ARG A 98 -15.52 -42.20 -6.12
N TYR A 99 -15.40 -40.96 -6.57
CA TYR A 99 -14.70 -40.62 -7.80
C TYR A 99 -13.25 -41.14 -7.79
N LEU A 100 -12.48 -40.82 -6.74
CA LEU A 100 -11.08 -41.23 -6.61
C LEU A 100 -10.91 -42.76 -6.55
N GLN A 101 -11.82 -43.45 -5.86
CA GLN A 101 -11.84 -44.91 -5.78
C GLN A 101 -12.12 -45.58 -7.13
N LEU A 102 -12.93 -44.94 -7.99
CA LEU A 102 -13.31 -45.46 -9.31
C LEU A 102 -12.31 -45.10 -10.43
N LEU A 103 -11.27 -44.32 -10.14
CA LEU A 103 -10.22 -44.03 -11.13
C LEU A 103 -9.40 -45.29 -11.44
N ASP A 104 -9.36 -45.66 -12.72
CA ASP A 104 -8.39 -46.63 -13.22
C ASP A 104 -6.94 -46.08 -13.14
N ALA A 105 -5.96 -46.97 -13.26
CA ALA A 105 -4.55 -46.61 -13.12
C ALA A 105 -4.09 -45.55 -14.15
N GLN A 106 -4.61 -45.60 -15.37
CA GLN A 106 -4.24 -44.68 -16.44
C GLN A 106 -4.78 -43.28 -16.15
N ARG A 107 -6.06 -43.15 -15.79
CA ARG A 107 -6.69 -41.88 -15.43
C ARG A 107 -6.09 -41.30 -14.16
N ARG A 108 -5.77 -42.14 -13.16
CA ARG A 108 -5.09 -41.71 -11.93
C ARG A 108 -3.69 -41.13 -12.23
N ALA A 109 -2.90 -41.79 -13.07
CA ALA A 109 -1.60 -41.29 -13.50
C ALA A 109 -1.72 -39.98 -14.31
N GLY A 110 -2.70 -39.91 -15.23
CA GLY A 110 -2.99 -38.71 -16.01
C GLY A 110 -3.39 -37.52 -15.12
N ARG A 111 -4.29 -37.76 -14.17
CA ARG A 111 -4.70 -36.77 -13.16
C ARG A 111 -3.50 -36.27 -12.35
N ALA A 112 -2.69 -37.18 -11.81
CA ALA A 112 -1.50 -36.82 -11.04
C ALA A 112 -0.53 -35.93 -11.85
N LYS A 113 -0.35 -36.24 -13.15
CA LYS A 113 0.45 -35.43 -14.07
C LYS A 113 -0.13 -34.03 -14.26
N LEU A 114 -1.45 -33.92 -14.49
CA LEU A 114 -2.12 -32.63 -14.65
C LEU A 114 -1.97 -31.76 -13.40
N LEU A 115 -2.20 -32.32 -12.21
CA LEU A 115 -2.11 -31.56 -10.96
C LEU A 115 -0.68 -31.09 -10.68
N SER A 116 0.30 -31.97 -10.88
CA SER A 116 1.70 -31.67 -10.54
C SER A 116 2.46 -30.84 -11.57
N GLN A 117 2.29 -31.15 -12.86
CA GLN A 117 3.11 -30.57 -13.92
C GLN A 117 2.44 -29.41 -14.65
N VAL A 118 1.11 -29.27 -14.53
CA VAL A 118 0.35 -28.24 -15.25
C VAL A 118 -0.32 -27.28 -14.28
N LEU A 119 -1.18 -27.79 -13.39
CA LEU A 119 -1.94 -26.93 -12.48
C LEU A 119 -1.03 -26.18 -11.50
N ALA A 120 -0.05 -26.84 -10.87
CA ALA A 120 0.81 -26.17 -9.90
C ALA A 120 1.58 -24.98 -10.49
N PRO A 121 2.33 -25.12 -11.62
CA PRO A 121 3.00 -23.98 -12.25
C PRO A 121 2.03 -22.91 -12.77
N LEU A 122 0.86 -23.32 -13.29
CA LEU A 122 -0.15 -22.39 -13.78
C LEU A 122 -0.75 -21.56 -12.64
N ASN A 123 -0.99 -22.17 -11.48
CA ASN A 123 -1.51 -21.49 -10.31
C ASN A 123 -0.50 -20.48 -9.74
N THR A 124 0.79 -20.82 -9.70
CA THR A 124 1.84 -19.85 -9.34
C THR A 124 1.80 -18.63 -10.25
N ARG A 125 1.73 -18.83 -11.57
CA ARG A 125 1.61 -17.73 -12.53
C ARG A 125 0.30 -16.95 -12.37
N HIS A 126 -0.80 -17.63 -12.03
CA HIS A 126 -2.09 -16.98 -11.76
C HIS A 126 -2.03 -16.05 -10.56
N ILE A 127 -1.40 -16.48 -9.46
CA ILE A 127 -1.19 -15.63 -8.27
C ILE A 127 -0.32 -14.43 -8.64
N GLU A 128 0.80 -14.64 -9.35
CA GLU A 128 1.66 -13.56 -9.82
C GLU A 128 0.91 -12.55 -10.71
N ALA A 129 0.05 -13.03 -11.62
CA ALA A 129 -0.73 -12.19 -12.51
C ALA A 129 -1.77 -11.34 -11.76
N ILE A 130 -2.41 -11.90 -10.72
CA ILE A 130 -3.30 -11.15 -9.82
C ILE A 130 -2.54 -10.02 -9.13
N ASP A 131 -1.34 -10.30 -8.63
CA ASP A 131 -0.55 -9.32 -7.87
C ASP A 131 0.01 -8.21 -8.75
N LYS A 132 0.49 -8.53 -9.95
CA LYS A 132 1.15 -7.58 -10.85
C LYS A 132 0.19 -6.69 -11.64
N LYS A 133 -1.08 -7.10 -11.80
CA LYS A 133 -2.14 -6.34 -12.52
C LYS A 133 -1.76 -5.90 -13.95
N ASP A 134 -0.80 -6.58 -14.59
CA ASP A 134 -0.36 -6.32 -15.96
C ASP A 134 -0.86 -7.41 -16.93
N SER A 135 -1.47 -6.96 -18.04
CA SER A 135 -1.92 -7.78 -19.17
C SER A 135 -0.90 -8.78 -19.71
N GLY A 136 0.41 -8.48 -19.66
CA GLY A 136 1.46 -9.38 -20.15
C GLY A 136 1.55 -10.70 -19.37
N TYR A 137 1.19 -10.70 -18.08
CA TYR A 137 1.21 -11.89 -17.23
C TYR A 137 -0.01 -12.79 -17.45
N TRP A 138 -1.11 -12.24 -17.97
CA TRP A 138 -2.33 -13.00 -18.22
C TRP A 138 -2.29 -13.81 -19.52
N GLN A 139 -1.55 -13.36 -20.53
CA GLN A 139 -1.53 -13.99 -21.84
C GLN A 139 -1.05 -15.46 -21.82
N PRO A 140 0.05 -15.84 -21.12
CA PRO A 140 0.43 -17.25 -21.01
C PRO A 140 -0.65 -18.12 -20.34
N ILE A 141 -1.34 -17.57 -19.33
CA ILE A 141 -2.42 -18.28 -18.62
C ILE A 141 -3.60 -18.54 -19.56
N GLN A 142 -4.00 -17.54 -20.35
CA GLN A 142 -5.08 -17.68 -21.34
C GLN A 142 -4.82 -18.79 -22.37
N ILE A 143 -3.56 -19.01 -22.73
CA ILE A 143 -3.13 -20.04 -23.70
C ILE A 143 -3.14 -21.43 -23.06
N GLU A 144 -2.60 -21.56 -21.84
CA GLU A 144 -2.32 -22.87 -21.23
C GLU A 144 -3.52 -23.47 -20.48
N VAL A 145 -4.39 -22.64 -19.90
CA VAL A 145 -5.48 -23.10 -19.02
C VAL A 145 -6.50 -24.01 -19.73
N GLU A 146 -6.69 -23.85 -21.04
CA GLU A 146 -7.67 -24.67 -21.78
C GLU A 146 -7.25 -26.14 -21.85
N SER A 147 -5.95 -26.42 -22.02
CA SER A 147 -5.43 -27.78 -22.03
C SER A 147 -5.62 -28.46 -20.67
N LEU A 148 -5.46 -27.70 -19.58
CA LEU A 148 -5.72 -28.18 -18.23
C LEU A 148 -7.21 -28.51 -18.01
N ILE A 149 -8.10 -27.60 -18.40
CA ILE A 149 -9.56 -27.80 -18.31
C ILE A 149 -9.97 -29.07 -19.04
N ASN A 150 -9.54 -29.24 -20.30
CA ASN A 150 -9.86 -30.41 -21.10
C ASN A 150 -9.31 -31.70 -20.47
N GLY A 151 -8.09 -31.66 -19.92
CA GLY A 151 -7.50 -32.79 -19.21
C GLY A 151 -8.30 -33.19 -17.96
N LEU A 152 -8.72 -32.21 -17.17
CA LEU A 152 -9.49 -32.44 -15.94
C LEU A 152 -10.91 -32.96 -16.23
N GLU A 153 -11.52 -32.52 -17.33
CA GLU A 153 -12.79 -33.07 -17.83
C GLU A 153 -12.65 -34.54 -18.23
N GLN A 154 -11.57 -34.90 -18.93
CA GLN A 154 -11.29 -36.29 -19.33
C GLN A 154 -11.03 -37.19 -18.11
N THR A 155 -10.38 -36.67 -17.07
CA THR A 155 -10.17 -37.41 -15.82
C THR A 155 -11.41 -37.39 -14.92
N GLY A 156 -12.42 -36.56 -15.21
CA GLY A 156 -13.62 -36.40 -14.40
C GLY A 156 -13.41 -35.68 -13.06
N ASP A 157 -12.32 -34.95 -12.88
CA ASP A 157 -12.03 -34.27 -11.60
C ASP A 157 -12.78 -32.93 -11.53
N LEU A 158 -14.00 -32.97 -11.04
CA LEU A 158 -14.86 -31.77 -10.95
C LEU A 158 -14.32 -30.71 -9.98
N TYR A 159 -13.55 -31.10 -8.96
CA TYR A 159 -13.02 -30.16 -7.98
C TYR A 159 -11.95 -29.27 -8.61
N PHE A 160 -10.93 -29.87 -9.21
CA PHE A 160 -9.87 -29.12 -9.86
C PHE A 160 -10.32 -28.52 -11.20
N LEU A 161 -11.30 -29.12 -11.88
CA LEU A 161 -11.93 -28.49 -13.04
C LEU A 161 -12.56 -27.15 -12.68
N ALA A 162 -13.32 -27.08 -11.58
CA ALA A 162 -13.89 -25.82 -11.11
C ALA A 162 -12.79 -24.79 -10.85
N PHE A 163 -11.70 -25.21 -10.21
CA PHE A 163 -10.55 -24.34 -9.93
C PHE A 163 -9.89 -23.82 -11.22
N ALA A 164 -9.63 -24.69 -12.21
CA ALA A 164 -9.06 -24.30 -13.50
C ALA A 164 -9.99 -23.35 -14.29
N CYS A 165 -11.29 -23.60 -14.26
CA CYS A 165 -12.28 -22.69 -14.85
C CYS A 165 -12.29 -21.31 -14.16
N ASN A 166 -12.06 -21.24 -12.86
CA ASN A 166 -11.90 -19.96 -12.16
C ASN A 166 -10.63 -19.22 -12.59
N ILE A 167 -9.50 -19.92 -12.75
CA ILE A 167 -8.26 -19.34 -13.31
C ILE A 167 -8.52 -18.74 -14.69
N LYS A 168 -9.20 -19.48 -15.57
CA LYS A 168 -9.59 -19.00 -16.91
C LYS A 168 -10.52 -17.79 -16.83
N GLY A 169 -11.51 -17.83 -15.94
CA GLY A 169 -12.44 -16.72 -15.71
C GLY A 169 -11.70 -15.44 -15.31
N ASN A 170 -10.76 -15.55 -14.37
CA ASN A 170 -9.94 -14.42 -13.93
C ASN A 170 -9.09 -13.86 -15.08
N ALA A 171 -8.45 -14.73 -15.87
CA ALA A 171 -7.59 -14.33 -16.98
C ALA A 171 -8.31 -13.56 -18.10
N TRP A 172 -9.62 -13.77 -18.25
CA TRP A 172 -10.46 -13.07 -19.22
C TRP A 172 -11.31 -11.95 -18.61
N ASN A 173 -11.41 -11.81 -17.30
CA ASN A 173 -12.25 -10.77 -16.70
C ASN A 173 -11.56 -9.40 -16.81
N LEU A 174 -12.26 -8.40 -17.39
CA LEU A 174 -11.73 -7.04 -17.55
C LEU A 174 -11.41 -6.35 -16.23
N ALA A 175 -11.99 -6.78 -15.11
CA ALA A 175 -11.62 -6.31 -13.78
C ALA A 175 -10.19 -6.68 -13.38
N TYR A 176 -9.67 -7.81 -13.89
CA TYR A 176 -8.32 -8.31 -13.60
C TYR A 176 -7.34 -8.07 -14.76
N ASN A 177 -7.79 -8.19 -16.00
CA ASN A 177 -6.99 -8.00 -17.21
C ASN A 177 -7.62 -6.93 -18.12
N GLN A 178 -7.37 -5.65 -17.81
CA GLN A 178 -8.04 -4.52 -18.46
C GLN A 178 -7.76 -4.40 -19.97
N LYS A 179 -6.56 -4.79 -20.43
CA LYS A 179 -6.14 -4.62 -21.83
C LYS A 179 -6.33 -5.88 -22.69
N GLY A 180 -6.38 -7.06 -22.09
CA GLY A 180 -6.48 -8.35 -22.79
C GLY A 180 -7.69 -9.21 -22.38
N GLY A 181 -8.59 -8.68 -21.57
CA GLY A 181 -9.79 -9.38 -21.09
C GLY A 181 -10.95 -9.38 -22.11
N ASP A 182 -11.87 -10.32 -21.91
CA ASP A 182 -13.13 -10.48 -22.62
C ASP A 182 -14.17 -11.03 -21.63
N ASN A 183 -15.08 -10.17 -21.18
CA ASN A 183 -16.08 -10.53 -20.18
C ASN A 183 -17.03 -11.65 -20.64
N LYS A 184 -17.24 -11.87 -21.96
CA LYS A 184 -18.05 -13.02 -22.42
C LYS A 184 -17.33 -14.33 -22.18
N LYS A 185 -16.02 -14.39 -22.46
CA LYS A 185 -15.19 -15.57 -22.18
C LYS A 185 -15.04 -15.79 -20.68
N ALA A 186 -14.93 -14.71 -19.89
CA ALA A 186 -14.93 -14.79 -18.45
C ALA A 186 -16.23 -15.41 -17.92
N LEU A 187 -17.38 -14.96 -18.43
CA LEU A 187 -18.69 -15.48 -18.04
C LEU A 187 -18.83 -16.98 -18.34
N ASP A 188 -18.43 -17.43 -19.53
CA ASP A 188 -18.44 -18.86 -19.89
C ASP A 188 -17.63 -19.69 -18.89
N ALA A 189 -16.42 -19.22 -18.57
CA ALA A 189 -15.53 -19.91 -17.63
C ALA A 189 -16.10 -19.95 -16.20
N TYR A 190 -16.61 -18.83 -15.66
CA TYR A 190 -17.25 -18.82 -14.35
C TYR A 190 -18.53 -19.66 -14.31
N THR A 191 -19.29 -19.70 -15.40
CA THR A 191 -20.48 -20.55 -15.52
C THR A 191 -20.09 -22.03 -15.42
N ARG A 192 -19.04 -22.45 -16.16
CA ARG A 192 -18.50 -23.82 -16.07
C ARG A 192 -17.95 -24.13 -14.67
N CYS A 193 -17.32 -23.16 -14.00
CA CYS A 193 -16.86 -23.30 -12.62
C CYS A 193 -18.02 -23.62 -11.66
N VAL A 194 -19.09 -22.82 -11.71
CA VAL A 194 -20.28 -23.01 -10.87
C VAL A 194 -20.95 -24.36 -11.15
N GLN A 195 -21.12 -24.71 -12.43
CA GLN A 195 -21.70 -26.00 -12.81
C GLN A 195 -20.87 -27.20 -12.32
N ALA A 196 -19.54 -27.10 -12.36
CA ALA A 196 -18.67 -28.16 -11.85
C ALA A 196 -18.83 -28.33 -10.32
N ARG A 197 -18.92 -27.23 -9.57
CA ARG A 197 -19.18 -27.27 -8.11
C ARG A 197 -20.56 -27.82 -7.77
N GLU A 198 -21.60 -27.45 -8.52
CA GLU A 198 -22.96 -27.97 -8.34
C GLU A 198 -23.04 -29.47 -8.61
N ARG A 199 -22.43 -29.93 -9.71
CA ARG A 199 -22.35 -31.36 -10.04
C ARG A 199 -21.57 -32.16 -8.99
N LEU A 200 -20.53 -31.55 -8.41
CA LEU A 200 -19.77 -32.15 -7.33
C LEU A 200 -20.58 -32.19 -6.02
N GLY A 201 -21.46 -31.20 -5.81
CA GLY A 201 -22.24 -31.03 -4.57
C GLY A 201 -21.53 -30.15 -3.53
N LEU A 202 -20.54 -29.35 -3.92
CA LEU A 202 -19.82 -28.44 -3.02
C LEU A 202 -20.25 -27.00 -3.30
N THR A 203 -21.38 -26.61 -2.71
CA THR A 203 -22.08 -25.32 -2.96
C THR A 203 -22.16 -24.42 -1.73
N ASN A 204 -21.51 -24.82 -0.64
CA ASN A 204 -21.59 -24.22 0.68
C ASN A 204 -20.23 -23.75 1.22
N ASP A 205 -19.20 -23.71 0.36
CA ASP A 205 -17.86 -23.19 0.64
C ASP A 205 -17.70 -21.74 0.16
N ALA A 206 -16.68 -21.05 0.70
CA ALA A 206 -16.43 -19.65 0.37
C ALA A 206 -16.08 -19.47 -1.12
N PHE A 207 -15.40 -20.45 -1.72
CA PHE A 207 -15.04 -20.43 -3.13
C PHE A 207 -16.28 -20.40 -4.04
N TYR A 208 -17.27 -21.27 -3.82
CA TYR A 208 -18.50 -21.28 -4.61
C TYR A 208 -19.26 -19.95 -4.51
N ALA A 209 -19.42 -19.43 -3.29
CA ALA A 209 -20.08 -18.16 -3.05
C ALA A 209 -19.37 -17.00 -3.78
N SER A 210 -18.03 -16.95 -3.69
CA SER A 210 -17.21 -15.95 -4.35
C SER A 210 -17.36 -16.00 -5.88
N VAL A 211 -17.26 -17.19 -6.48
CA VAL A 211 -17.37 -17.32 -7.94
C VAL A 211 -18.78 -16.99 -8.43
N LYS A 212 -19.84 -17.34 -7.69
CA LYS A 212 -21.20 -16.91 -8.02
C LYS A 212 -21.35 -15.39 -8.01
N GLY A 213 -20.75 -14.71 -7.03
CA GLY A 213 -20.72 -13.24 -6.97
C GLY A 213 -20.05 -12.64 -8.20
N ILE A 214 -18.83 -13.08 -8.52
CA ILE A 214 -18.07 -12.60 -9.69
C ILE A 214 -18.83 -12.89 -10.99
N ARG A 215 -19.43 -14.07 -11.13
CA ARG A 215 -20.26 -14.42 -12.30
C ARG A 215 -21.43 -13.44 -12.46
N ALA A 216 -22.12 -13.11 -11.37
CA ALA A 216 -23.23 -12.16 -11.36
C ALA A 216 -22.79 -10.74 -11.76
N GLU A 217 -21.62 -10.30 -11.27
CA GLU A 217 -21.02 -9.03 -11.68
C GLU A 217 -20.71 -9.00 -13.18
N VAL A 218 -20.10 -10.05 -13.71
CA VAL A 218 -19.80 -10.15 -15.15
C VAL A 218 -21.08 -10.18 -15.99
N MET A 219 -22.12 -10.91 -15.56
CA MET A 219 -23.44 -10.87 -16.21
C MET A 219 -24.03 -9.46 -16.23
N SER A 220 -23.94 -8.74 -15.11
CA SER A 220 -24.40 -7.36 -15.00
C SER A 220 -23.65 -6.43 -15.97
N VAL A 221 -22.32 -6.55 -16.09
CA VAL A 221 -21.52 -5.76 -17.05
C VAL A 221 -21.92 -6.06 -18.49
N LEU A 222 -22.30 -7.29 -18.80
CA LEU A 222 -22.75 -7.70 -20.13
C LEU A 222 -24.23 -7.40 -20.40
N GLY A 223 -24.99 -6.90 -19.43
CA GLY A 223 -26.44 -6.70 -19.55
C GLY A 223 -27.24 -8.01 -19.67
N ILE A 224 -26.69 -9.12 -19.19
CA ILE A 224 -27.33 -10.44 -19.21
C ILE A 224 -28.13 -10.60 -17.91
N PRO A 225 -29.43 -10.92 -17.96
CA PRO A 225 -30.23 -11.20 -16.77
C PRO A 225 -29.67 -12.43 -16.02
N ASP A 226 -29.43 -12.29 -14.71
CA ASP A 226 -29.02 -13.43 -13.89
C ASP A 226 -30.22 -14.37 -13.68
N PRO A 227 -30.18 -15.63 -14.14
CA PRO A 227 -31.26 -16.58 -13.94
C PRO A 227 -31.49 -16.94 -12.46
N ASP A 228 -30.48 -16.72 -11.60
CA ASP A 228 -30.54 -16.95 -10.16
C ASP A 228 -31.00 -15.70 -9.37
N ALA A 229 -31.29 -14.58 -10.05
CA ALA A 229 -31.80 -13.38 -9.40
C ALA A 229 -33.18 -13.66 -8.78
N PRO A 230 -33.46 -13.19 -7.55
CA PRO A 230 -34.79 -13.23 -6.96
C PRO A 230 -35.80 -12.61 -7.95
N LYS A 231 -36.81 -13.38 -8.38
CA LYS A 231 -37.82 -12.93 -9.35
C LYS A 231 -38.59 -11.73 -8.78
N GLY A 232 -38.27 -10.54 -9.27
CA GLY A 232 -39.02 -9.32 -8.99
C GLY A 232 -38.23 -8.05 -9.30
N THR A 233 -38.68 -7.34 -10.35
CA THR A 233 -38.21 -6.02 -10.84
C THR A 233 -36.97 -6.09 -11.75
N PRO A 234 -36.94 -5.38 -12.91
CA PRO A 234 -35.71 -5.24 -13.69
C PRO A 234 -34.70 -4.54 -12.80
N ALA A 235 -33.70 -5.28 -12.34
CA ALA A 235 -32.63 -4.70 -11.57
C ALA A 235 -31.89 -3.73 -12.50
N LYS A 236 -32.02 -2.42 -12.24
CA LYS A 236 -30.94 -1.49 -12.60
C LYS A 236 -29.62 -2.15 -12.17
N PRO A 237 -28.55 -2.14 -12.99
CA PRO A 237 -27.28 -2.74 -12.63
C PRO A 237 -26.96 -2.34 -11.18
N LYS A 238 -26.96 -3.34 -10.28
CA LYS A 238 -26.73 -3.06 -8.87
C LYS A 238 -25.27 -2.67 -8.80
N ALA A 239 -25.03 -1.38 -8.56
CA ALA A 239 -23.68 -0.87 -8.42
C ALA A 239 -22.93 -1.74 -7.39
N PRO A 240 -21.63 -2.00 -7.58
CA PRO A 240 -20.84 -2.78 -6.64
C PRO A 240 -21.05 -2.25 -5.21
N PRO A 241 -20.97 -3.08 -4.16
CA PRO A 241 -21.26 -2.67 -2.79
C PRO A 241 -20.51 -1.39 -2.37
N GLU A 242 -19.28 -1.23 -2.85
CA GLU A 242 -18.40 -0.09 -2.58
C GLU A 242 -18.71 1.16 -3.41
N ALA A 243 -19.63 1.08 -4.38
CA ALA A 243 -20.01 2.23 -5.18
C ALA A 243 -20.55 3.36 -4.30
N ILE A 244 -20.14 4.58 -4.61
CA ILE A 244 -20.53 5.79 -3.90
C ILE A 244 -21.59 6.52 -4.76
N PRO A 245 -22.89 6.33 -4.50
CA PRO A 245 -23.93 6.98 -5.29
C PRO A 245 -24.06 8.47 -4.94
N PRO A 246 -24.46 9.33 -5.89
CA PRO A 246 -24.92 10.67 -5.58
C PRO A 246 -26.14 10.63 -4.66
N VAL A 247 -26.29 11.65 -3.82
CA VAL A 247 -27.52 11.84 -3.04
C VAL A 247 -28.68 12.09 -4.00
N GLU A 248 -29.83 11.47 -3.76
CA GLU A 248 -31.01 11.60 -4.62
C GLU A 248 -31.44 13.07 -4.75
N GLY A 249 -31.72 13.49 -5.99
CA GLY A 249 -32.12 14.88 -6.29
C GLY A 249 -30.99 15.90 -6.26
N THR A 250 -29.72 15.47 -6.17
CA THR A 250 -28.56 16.36 -6.25
C THR A 250 -27.88 16.28 -7.61
N ASP A 251 -27.54 17.45 -8.14
CA ASP A 251 -26.76 17.61 -9.37
C ASP A 251 -25.39 18.22 -9.07
N TRP A 252 -24.50 18.14 -10.06
CA TRP A 252 -23.22 18.83 -10.03
C TRP A 252 -23.40 20.34 -9.97
N ALA A 253 -22.81 20.98 -8.95
CA ALA A 253 -22.66 22.42 -8.87
C ALA A 253 -21.21 22.82 -9.21
N ASN A 254 -21.05 23.91 -9.97
CA ASN A 254 -19.75 24.45 -10.34
C ASN A 254 -19.43 25.70 -9.51
N PHE A 255 -18.22 25.77 -8.96
CA PHE A 255 -17.76 26.88 -8.13
C PHE A 255 -16.45 27.42 -8.69
N GLU A 256 -16.34 28.73 -8.81
CA GLU A 256 -15.10 29.39 -9.18
C GLU A 256 -14.09 29.33 -8.04
N LEU A 257 -12.83 29.14 -8.40
CA LEU A 257 -11.69 29.11 -7.49
C LEU A 257 -10.78 30.30 -7.78
N GLN A 258 -10.47 31.06 -6.74
CA GLN A 258 -9.57 32.21 -6.82
C GLN A 258 -8.16 31.80 -6.37
N PRO A 259 -7.11 32.27 -7.06
CA PRO A 259 -5.74 32.07 -6.61
C PRO A 259 -5.50 32.80 -5.29
N GLY A 260 -4.70 32.17 -4.42
CA GLY A 260 -4.25 32.77 -3.18
C GLY A 260 -3.00 32.06 -2.66
N PHE A 261 -2.68 32.30 -1.40
CA PHE A 261 -1.62 31.60 -0.70
C PHE A 261 -1.99 31.36 0.76
N ASP A 262 -1.37 30.35 1.35
CA ASP A 262 -1.48 30.03 2.77
C ASP A 262 -0.49 30.90 3.57
N ASP A 263 -1.02 31.94 4.23
CA ASP A 263 -0.23 32.87 5.02
C ASP A 263 0.17 32.32 6.40
N ARG A 264 -0.45 31.21 6.82
CA ARG A 264 -0.30 30.60 8.16
C ARG A 264 -0.31 29.06 8.04
N PRO A 265 0.70 28.49 7.37
CA PRO A 265 0.77 27.06 7.06
C PRO A 265 0.80 26.15 8.29
N GLU A 266 1.09 26.70 9.48
CA GLU A 266 1.07 25.97 10.75
C GLU A 266 -0.35 25.67 11.28
N GLN A 267 -1.38 26.32 10.76
CA GLN A 267 -2.75 26.19 11.30
C GLN A 267 -3.48 24.92 10.85
N VAL A 268 -3.05 24.33 9.73
CA VAL A 268 -3.67 23.17 9.12
C VAL A 268 -2.64 22.07 9.01
N SER A 269 -2.91 20.91 9.61
CA SER A 269 -2.08 19.72 9.39
C SER A 269 -2.29 19.22 7.96
N GLN A 270 -1.18 18.98 7.27
CA GLN A 270 -1.14 18.59 5.87
C GLN A 270 -0.55 17.18 5.67
N PRO A 271 -0.99 16.43 4.64
CA PRO A 271 -0.53 15.06 4.38
C PRO A 271 0.78 14.94 3.58
N SER A 272 1.45 16.07 3.30
CA SER A 272 2.72 16.12 2.55
C SER A 272 3.88 16.52 3.45
N ASP A 273 5.05 15.94 3.22
CA ASP A 273 6.30 16.27 3.92
C ASP A 273 6.79 17.69 3.59
N LEU A 274 6.54 18.17 2.37
CA LEU A 274 6.90 19.55 1.96
C LEU A 274 6.08 20.64 2.66
N ALA A 275 5.06 20.25 3.42
CA ALA A 275 4.25 21.17 4.18
C ALA A 275 4.81 21.49 5.57
N ASP A 276 6.00 21.00 5.91
CA ASP A 276 6.66 21.21 7.20
C ASP A 276 7.12 22.67 7.43
N LEU A 277 7.33 23.06 8.68
CA LEU A 277 7.76 24.42 9.06
C LEU A 277 9.28 24.58 9.06
N GLU A 278 10.02 23.49 9.17
CA GLU A 278 11.48 23.52 9.16
C GLU A 278 12.01 23.65 7.74
N ARG A 279 12.58 24.81 7.41
CA ARG A 279 13.04 25.09 6.05
C ARG A 279 14.10 24.11 5.56
N HIS A 280 14.89 23.53 6.45
CA HIS A 280 15.93 22.56 6.07
C HIS A 280 15.35 21.21 5.59
N SER A 281 14.06 20.94 5.83
CA SER A 281 13.35 19.76 5.30
C SER A 281 12.61 20.05 3.97
N TRP A 282 12.61 21.30 3.50
CA TRP A 282 11.98 21.69 2.24
C TRP A 282 12.81 21.26 1.02
N LEU A 283 12.24 21.46 -0.17
CA LEU A 283 13.00 21.30 -1.41
C LEU A 283 14.16 22.29 -1.40
N GLN A 284 15.34 21.82 -1.77
CA GLN A 284 16.53 22.64 -1.85
C GLN A 284 17.14 22.59 -3.24
N PHE A 285 17.74 23.70 -3.64
CA PHE A 285 18.50 23.78 -4.87
C PHE A 285 19.59 24.85 -4.75
N SER A 286 20.53 24.78 -5.70
CA SER A 286 21.73 25.58 -5.70
C SER A 286 21.58 26.80 -6.62
N VAL A 287 21.87 27.98 -6.11
CA VAL A 287 22.03 29.22 -6.90
C VAL A 287 23.50 29.59 -7.03
N GLN A 288 23.86 30.15 -8.18
CA GLN A 288 25.22 30.59 -8.51
C GLN A 288 25.31 32.13 -8.44
N ASP A 289 26.26 32.72 -9.19
CA ASP A 289 26.62 34.13 -9.18
C ASP A 289 25.44 35.08 -9.49
N PRO A 290 25.47 36.33 -9.01
CA PRO A 290 24.57 37.38 -9.49
C PRO A 290 24.58 37.47 -11.02
N GLY A 291 23.39 37.64 -11.61
CA GLY A 291 23.15 37.63 -13.05
C GLY A 291 22.74 36.26 -13.61
N THR A 292 22.75 35.20 -12.80
CA THR A 292 22.32 33.85 -13.21
C THR A 292 20.84 33.59 -12.92
N ALA A 293 20.30 32.58 -13.59
CA ALA A 293 18.96 32.06 -13.36
C ALA A 293 19.05 30.53 -13.19
N VAL A 294 18.24 30.00 -12.29
CA VAL A 294 18.11 28.56 -12.08
C VAL A 294 16.63 28.19 -12.11
N GLU A 295 16.33 27.03 -12.68
CA GLU A 295 14.99 26.46 -12.66
C GLU A 295 14.71 25.88 -11.28
N ILE A 296 13.56 26.22 -10.71
CA ILE A 296 13.10 25.65 -9.45
C ILE A 296 12.65 24.21 -9.72
N PRO A 297 13.14 23.21 -8.95
CA PRO A 297 12.78 21.82 -9.15
C PRO A 297 11.27 21.55 -9.06
N LEU A 298 10.81 20.50 -9.73
CA LEU A 298 9.44 19.96 -9.74
C LEU A 298 8.37 20.83 -10.42
N LEU A 299 8.55 22.15 -10.52
CA LEU A 299 7.55 23.04 -11.12
C LEU A 299 7.41 22.83 -12.64
N GLU A 300 6.19 22.48 -13.08
CA GLU A 300 5.85 22.33 -14.50
C GLU A 300 4.58 23.13 -14.87
N PRO A 301 4.61 24.08 -15.81
CA PRO A 301 5.79 24.57 -16.53
C PRO A 301 6.85 25.21 -15.63
N LYS A 302 8.09 25.17 -16.11
CA LYS A 302 9.28 25.64 -15.40
C LYS A 302 9.16 27.08 -14.92
N VAL A 303 9.59 27.31 -13.68
CA VAL A 303 9.71 28.63 -13.06
C VAL A 303 11.17 28.86 -12.72
N SER A 304 11.71 30.03 -13.06
CA SER A 304 13.11 30.36 -12.79
C SER A 304 13.26 31.34 -11.65
N LEU A 305 14.20 31.09 -10.74
CA LEU A 305 14.70 32.05 -9.78
C LEU A 305 15.91 32.77 -10.38
N ARG A 306 15.79 34.09 -10.59
CA ARG A 306 16.87 34.93 -11.15
C ARG A 306 17.54 35.71 -10.03
N ARG A 307 18.85 35.56 -9.87
CA ARG A 307 19.65 36.29 -8.88
C ARG A 307 20.13 37.59 -9.50
N ARG A 308 19.69 38.74 -8.97
CA ARG A 308 20.08 40.07 -9.47
C ARG A 308 21.25 40.68 -8.72
N GLY A 309 21.33 40.42 -7.42
CA GLY A 309 22.39 40.89 -6.53
C GLY A 309 22.86 39.81 -5.57
N LEU A 310 23.59 40.19 -4.52
CA LEU A 310 24.03 39.25 -3.49
C LEU A 310 22.82 38.54 -2.84
N ASN A 311 21.83 39.32 -2.41
CA ASN A 311 20.61 38.81 -1.79
C ASN A 311 19.34 39.18 -2.55
N GLU A 312 19.41 39.91 -3.67
CA GLU A 312 18.25 40.34 -4.46
C GLU A 312 17.89 39.32 -5.56
N PHE A 313 16.62 38.92 -5.63
CA PHE A 313 16.09 37.94 -6.56
C PHE A 313 14.76 38.37 -7.17
N VAL A 314 14.39 37.73 -8.29
CA VAL A 314 13.04 37.75 -8.87
C VAL A 314 12.65 36.34 -9.32
N LEU A 315 11.36 36.03 -9.27
CA LEU A 315 10.80 34.85 -9.90
C LEU A 315 10.35 35.18 -11.32
N ASP A 316 10.55 34.23 -12.23
CA ASP A 316 10.07 34.27 -13.60
C ASP A 316 9.19 33.05 -13.86
N GLY A 317 7.88 33.29 -13.85
CA GLY A 317 6.86 32.29 -14.18
C GLY A 317 6.46 32.28 -15.66
N GLY A 318 7.18 33.00 -16.54
CA GLY A 318 6.94 33.04 -17.99
C GLY A 318 5.90 34.06 -18.47
N ALA A 319 5.17 34.73 -17.56
CA ALA A 319 4.25 35.82 -17.88
C ALA A 319 4.88 37.20 -17.62
N ALA A 320 5.23 37.46 -16.36
CA ALA A 320 5.96 38.63 -15.90
C ALA A 320 6.95 38.23 -14.80
N LEU A 321 7.98 39.07 -14.59
CA LEU A 321 8.85 38.92 -13.43
C LEU A 321 8.10 39.34 -12.17
N SER A 322 8.32 38.64 -11.06
CA SER A 322 7.86 39.08 -9.74
C SER A 322 8.48 40.42 -9.35
N GLU A 323 7.90 41.05 -8.33
CA GLU A 323 8.59 42.13 -7.62
C GLU A 323 9.95 41.62 -7.08
N PRO A 324 11.00 42.46 -7.07
CA PRO A 324 12.27 42.12 -6.45
C PRO A 324 12.11 41.85 -4.96
N PHE A 325 12.77 40.81 -4.48
CA PHE A 325 12.77 40.44 -3.06
C PHE A 325 14.17 40.06 -2.59
N ALA A 326 14.39 40.13 -1.27
CA ALA A 326 15.63 39.72 -0.66
C ALA A 326 15.49 38.35 0.01
N LEU A 327 16.37 37.39 -0.30
CA LEU A 327 16.44 36.13 0.44
C LEU A 327 17.18 36.33 1.76
N GLN A 328 16.61 35.75 2.83
CA GLN A 328 17.12 35.77 4.20
C GLN A 328 16.88 34.40 4.86
N PRO A 329 17.49 34.13 6.03
CA PRO A 329 17.20 32.92 6.81
C PRO A 329 15.73 32.80 7.24
N LYS A 330 15.08 33.94 7.50
CA LYS A 330 13.64 33.99 7.73
C LYS A 330 12.91 33.81 6.39
N PRO A 331 12.04 32.80 6.24
CA PRO A 331 11.35 32.59 4.97
C PRO A 331 10.43 33.75 4.61
N ALA A 332 10.33 34.04 3.31
CA ALA A 332 9.46 35.05 2.75
C ALA A 332 8.52 34.42 1.71
N VAL A 333 7.25 34.85 1.72
CA VAL A 333 6.29 34.51 0.68
C VAL A 333 6.49 35.45 -0.50
N VAL A 334 6.60 34.89 -1.69
CA VAL A 334 6.78 35.62 -2.94
C VAL A 334 5.67 35.23 -3.91
N GLU A 335 4.84 36.20 -4.25
CA GLU A 335 3.80 36.08 -5.26
C GLU A 335 4.37 36.36 -6.66
N TYR A 336 3.88 35.63 -7.66
CA TYR A 336 4.28 35.81 -9.05
C TYR A 336 3.19 35.34 -10.02
N GLU A 337 3.27 35.81 -11.26
CA GLU A 337 2.38 35.37 -12.33
C GLU A 337 2.97 34.17 -13.05
N ARG A 338 2.21 33.07 -13.10
CA ARG A 338 2.61 31.84 -13.76
C ARG A 338 1.87 31.66 -15.08
N LYS A 339 2.63 31.42 -16.15
CA LYS A 339 2.12 31.01 -17.45
C LYS A 339 2.04 29.48 -17.54
N HIS A 340 0.86 28.96 -17.80
CA HIS A 340 0.59 27.53 -17.97
C HIS A 340 0.88 27.06 -19.40
N ALA A 341 0.89 25.74 -19.61
CA ALA A 341 1.19 25.12 -20.90
C ALA A 341 0.19 25.51 -22.00
N ASP A 342 -1.05 25.81 -21.64
CA ASP A 342 -2.11 26.31 -22.54
C ASP A 342 -1.99 27.81 -22.85
N GLY A 343 -0.98 28.48 -22.28
CA GLY A 343 -0.74 29.91 -22.43
C GLY A 343 -1.53 30.80 -21.47
N SER A 344 -2.42 30.25 -20.64
CA SER A 344 -3.14 31.00 -19.62
C SER A 344 -2.22 31.46 -18.50
N VAL A 345 -2.59 32.55 -17.81
CA VAL A 345 -1.82 33.12 -16.72
C VAL A 345 -2.64 33.10 -15.44
N SER A 346 -2.03 32.70 -14.32
CA SER A 346 -2.66 32.76 -12.99
C SER A 346 -1.65 33.13 -11.92
N GLY A 347 -2.13 33.77 -10.84
CA GLY A 347 -1.32 34.01 -9.64
C GLY A 347 -0.89 32.70 -8.96
N HIS A 348 0.33 32.72 -8.43
CA HIS A 348 0.94 31.63 -7.67
C HIS A 348 1.88 32.21 -6.61
N ALA A 349 2.24 31.40 -5.60
CA ALA A 349 3.08 31.85 -4.51
C ALA A 349 4.00 30.74 -4.00
N LEU A 350 5.25 31.11 -3.73
CA LEU A 350 6.24 30.24 -3.11
C LEU A 350 6.73 30.86 -1.81
N MET A 351 7.11 30.03 -0.86
CA MET A 351 7.84 30.46 0.32
C MET A 351 9.31 30.09 0.14
N LEU A 352 10.19 31.08 0.15
CA LEU A 352 11.63 30.91 -0.09
C LEU A 352 12.46 31.38 1.10
N ALA A 353 13.57 30.71 1.35
CA ALA A 353 14.57 31.10 2.33
C ALA A 353 15.98 30.75 1.84
N CYS A 354 16.99 31.43 2.39
CA CYS A 354 18.37 30.96 2.32
C CYS A 354 18.82 30.48 3.70
N GLY A 355 20.08 30.05 3.82
CA GLY A 355 20.68 29.81 5.12
C GLY A 355 21.52 30.97 5.64
N SER A 356 22.15 30.73 6.78
CA SER A 356 23.12 31.61 7.45
C SER A 356 24.53 30.97 7.48
N GLU A 357 25.54 31.71 7.94
CA GLU A 357 26.90 31.18 8.05
C GLU A 357 27.03 30.08 9.11
N GLN A 358 26.08 30.01 10.04
CA GLN A 358 26.09 29.13 11.21
C GLN A 358 24.69 28.55 11.47
N ASP A 359 24.08 27.93 10.46
CA ASP A 359 22.80 27.25 10.64
C ASP A 359 22.98 25.95 11.43
N SER A 360 22.19 25.76 12.48
CA SER A 360 22.19 24.51 13.26
C SER A 360 21.20 23.54 12.65
N PHE A 361 21.66 22.39 12.16
CA PHE A 361 20.80 21.32 11.65
C PHE A 361 21.37 19.95 12.03
N GLN A 362 20.52 19.06 12.55
CA GLN A 362 20.86 17.68 12.90
C GLN A 362 22.11 17.53 13.80
N GLY A 363 22.34 18.52 14.68
CA GLY A 363 23.48 18.55 15.61
C GLY A 363 24.80 19.07 15.01
N ALA A 364 24.79 19.59 13.78
CA ALA A 364 25.93 20.24 13.13
C ALA A 364 25.67 21.73 12.86
N THR A 365 26.76 22.51 12.74
CA THR A 365 26.72 23.92 12.34
C THR A 365 27.15 24.04 10.89
N LEU A 366 26.21 24.30 9.99
CA LEU A 366 26.38 24.33 8.55
C LEU A 366 26.50 25.77 8.04
N ASN A 367 27.30 25.98 7.00
CA ASN A 367 27.41 27.28 6.33
C ASN A 367 26.58 27.27 5.05
N LEU A 368 25.39 27.84 5.16
CA LEU A 368 24.36 27.87 4.13
C LEU A 368 24.06 29.31 3.65
N ALA A 369 24.94 30.26 3.98
CA ALA A 369 24.81 31.65 3.61
C ALA A 369 24.90 31.87 2.10
N LEU A 370 24.25 32.95 1.63
CA LEU A 370 24.45 33.45 0.27
C LEU A 370 25.88 33.97 0.11
N ARG A 371 26.59 33.46 -0.90
CA ARG A 371 27.98 33.81 -1.16
C ARG A 371 28.09 34.78 -2.34
N SER A 372 29.02 35.73 -2.24
CA SER A 372 29.32 36.73 -3.29
C SER A 372 30.50 36.33 -4.18
N GLU A 373 31.27 35.31 -3.79
CA GLU A 373 32.47 34.88 -4.50
C GLU A 373 32.09 34.20 -5.82
N LYS A 374 32.78 34.56 -6.90
CA LYS A 374 32.52 34.00 -8.23
C LYS A 374 32.74 32.49 -8.23
N GLY A 375 31.76 31.73 -8.71
CA GLY A 375 31.81 30.26 -8.75
C GLY A 375 31.45 29.59 -7.42
N SER A 376 31.04 30.37 -6.41
CA SER A 376 30.49 29.82 -5.17
C SER A 376 29.04 29.37 -5.37
N VAL A 377 28.66 28.32 -4.65
CA VAL A 377 27.30 27.79 -4.65
C VAL A 377 26.61 28.19 -3.35
N SER A 378 25.39 28.69 -3.44
CA SER A 378 24.55 28.98 -2.29
C SER A 378 23.28 28.12 -2.32
N THR A 379 22.81 27.69 -1.15
CA THR A 379 21.60 26.85 -1.03
C THR A 379 20.37 27.73 -0.83
N VAL A 380 19.31 27.44 -1.57
CA VAL A 380 17.98 28.04 -1.41
C VAL A 380 16.99 26.93 -1.06
N PHE A 381 16.13 27.21 -0.08
CA PHE A 381 15.04 26.35 0.35
C PHE A 381 13.72 26.91 -0.19
N VAL A 382 12.86 26.04 -0.71
CA VAL A 382 11.58 26.42 -1.31
C VAL A 382 10.48 25.43 -0.95
N ARG A 383 9.29 25.95 -0.70
CA ARG A 383 8.05 25.18 -0.70
C ARG A 383 6.95 25.97 -1.38
N SER A 384 5.97 25.25 -1.91
CA SER A 384 4.74 25.89 -2.36
C SER A 384 3.87 26.26 -1.15
N VAL A 385 3.25 27.42 -1.26
CA VAL A 385 2.18 27.89 -0.36
C VAL A 385 0.97 28.32 -1.18
N ALA A 386 0.95 27.98 -2.47
CA ALA A 386 -0.12 28.38 -3.37
C ALA A 386 -1.42 27.67 -3.03
N THR A 387 -2.52 28.42 -3.07
CA THR A 387 -3.86 27.89 -2.83
C THR A 387 -4.83 28.25 -3.95
N ARG A 388 -5.92 27.49 -4.01
CA ARG A 388 -7.11 27.81 -4.80
C ARG A 388 -8.34 27.73 -3.90
N THR A 389 -9.01 28.86 -3.70
CA THR A 389 -10.13 28.95 -2.74
C THR A 389 -11.43 29.35 -3.44
N GLY A 390 -12.52 28.66 -3.12
CA GLY A 390 -13.86 28.96 -3.61
C GLY A 390 -14.90 28.93 -2.50
N ARG A 391 -15.93 29.76 -2.61
CA ARG A 391 -17.08 29.74 -1.70
C ARG A 391 -18.12 28.75 -2.22
N THR A 392 -18.57 27.84 -1.36
CA THR A 392 -19.64 26.88 -1.69
C THR A 392 -20.71 26.88 -0.60
N PRO A 393 -21.95 26.45 -0.89
CA PRO A 393 -22.99 26.23 0.12
C PRO A 393 -22.60 25.19 1.20
N PHE A 394 -21.58 24.36 0.93
CA PHE A 394 -21.11 23.31 1.82
C PHE A 394 -19.92 23.75 2.71
N GLY A 395 -19.52 25.02 2.59
CA GLY A 395 -18.32 25.60 3.20
C GLY A 395 -17.31 26.05 2.16
N ASP A 396 -16.34 26.87 2.56
CA ASP A 396 -15.25 27.26 1.67
C ASP A 396 -14.41 26.03 1.32
N ILE A 397 -14.12 25.85 0.05
CA ILE A 397 -13.20 24.82 -0.45
C ILE A 397 -11.84 25.45 -0.70
N THR A 398 -10.78 24.82 -0.22
CA THR A 398 -9.40 25.25 -0.45
C THR A 398 -8.57 24.07 -0.92
N PHE A 399 -7.91 24.23 -2.07
CA PHE A 399 -6.87 23.33 -2.55
C PHE A 399 -5.50 23.90 -2.20
N TYR A 400 -4.57 23.03 -1.86
CA TYR A 400 -3.18 23.34 -1.55
C TYR A 400 -2.29 22.56 -2.50
N ASP A 401 -1.38 23.25 -3.19
CA ASP A 401 -0.31 22.62 -3.95
C ASP A 401 0.80 22.24 -2.97
N LEU A 402 0.87 20.97 -2.62
CA LEU A 402 1.81 20.47 -1.62
C LEU A 402 2.72 19.38 -2.17
N ASN A 403 2.51 18.96 -3.40
CA ASN A 403 3.50 18.18 -4.13
C ASN A 403 4.61 19.08 -4.72
N GLY A 404 4.37 20.40 -4.79
CA GLY A 404 5.33 21.40 -5.22
C GLY A 404 5.57 21.41 -6.73
N ASP A 405 4.69 20.81 -7.53
CA ASP A 405 4.77 20.87 -8.99
C ASP A 405 4.04 22.11 -9.58
N GLY A 406 3.34 22.83 -8.71
CA GLY A 406 2.61 24.05 -9.02
C GLY A 406 1.27 23.81 -9.72
N GLN A 407 0.92 22.55 -9.95
CA GLN A 407 -0.32 22.09 -10.53
C GLN A 407 -1.26 21.66 -9.39
N PHE A 408 -2.56 21.87 -9.58
CA PHE A 408 -3.58 21.44 -8.61
C PHE A 408 -4.36 20.23 -9.11
N GLY A 409 -4.36 19.18 -8.30
CA GLY A 409 -4.97 17.90 -8.59
C GLY A 409 -4.22 17.11 -9.66
N TYR A 410 -4.49 15.82 -9.69
CA TYR A 410 -3.81 14.89 -10.58
C TYR A 410 -4.76 13.77 -11.02
N SER A 411 -4.50 13.24 -12.22
CA SER A 411 -5.13 12.01 -12.70
C SER A 411 -4.43 10.76 -12.14
N GLU A 412 -3.13 10.86 -11.85
CA GLU A 412 -2.30 9.80 -11.28
C GLU A 412 -1.25 10.40 -10.34
N LEU A 413 -1.11 9.80 -9.15
CA LEU A 413 -0.09 10.16 -8.17
C LEU A 413 1.29 9.66 -8.60
N LYS A 414 2.30 10.53 -8.52
CA LYS A 414 3.67 10.19 -8.85
C LYS A 414 4.48 9.92 -7.59
N GLN A 415 5.41 8.98 -7.71
CA GLN A 415 6.42 8.68 -6.71
C GLN A 415 7.59 9.66 -6.83
N VAL A 416 8.14 10.07 -5.68
CA VAL A 416 9.30 10.95 -5.59
C VAL A 416 10.31 10.42 -4.58
N GLY A 417 11.59 10.65 -4.85
CA GLY A 417 12.68 10.33 -3.94
C GLY A 417 12.96 11.50 -3.02
N GLU A 418 13.50 11.23 -1.83
CA GLU A 418 13.84 12.27 -0.85
C GLU A 418 15.04 11.84 -0.01
N ASN A 419 15.79 12.82 0.52
CA ASN A 419 16.90 12.57 1.42
C ASN A 419 16.42 11.95 2.74
N GLY A 420 17.23 11.06 3.29
CA GLY A 420 16.93 10.38 4.55
C GLY A 420 15.99 9.18 4.41
N LEU A 421 15.55 8.86 3.20
CA LEU A 421 14.95 7.57 2.88
C LEU A 421 16.02 6.52 2.56
N ILE A 422 15.67 5.26 2.79
CA ILE A 422 16.47 4.12 2.33
C ILE A 422 16.59 4.19 0.79
N PRO A 423 17.76 3.85 0.20
CA PRO A 423 17.91 3.79 -1.26
C PRO A 423 16.78 3.00 -1.94
N ASP A 424 16.40 3.45 -3.14
CA ASP A 424 15.29 2.88 -3.94
C ASP A 424 13.91 2.91 -3.26
N THR A 425 13.77 3.65 -2.16
CA THR A 425 12.47 3.94 -1.53
C THR A 425 11.92 5.26 -2.04
N TRP A 426 10.63 5.26 -2.36
CA TRP A 426 9.92 6.41 -2.91
C TRP A 426 8.69 6.72 -2.05
N LEU A 427 8.34 8.00 -1.98
CA LEU A 427 7.15 8.49 -1.29
C LEU A 427 6.17 9.12 -2.27
N TYR A 428 4.94 9.31 -1.85
CA TYR A 428 3.94 10.07 -2.58
C TYR A 428 3.79 11.46 -1.95
N ARG A 429 3.74 12.50 -2.79
CA ARG A 429 3.34 13.83 -2.36
C ARG A 429 1.97 14.14 -2.93
N TYR A 430 1.08 14.57 -2.06
CA TYR A 430 -0.30 14.87 -2.40
C TYR A 430 -0.48 16.37 -2.36
N ASP A 431 -1.16 16.91 -3.35
CA ASP A 431 -1.99 18.08 -3.10
C ASP A 431 -2.99 17.77 -2.00
N ALA A 432 -3.44 18.81 -1.31
CA ALA A 432 -4.46 18.67 -0.30
C ALA A 432 -5.71 19.47 -0.63
N VAL A 433 -6.83 19.03 -0.09
CA VAL A 433 -8.12 19.69 -0.20
C VAL A 433 -8.78 19.77 1.17
N MET A 434 -9.42 20.90 1.45
CA MET A 434 -10.22 21.13 2.63
C MET A 434 -11.57 21.70 2.23
N LEU A 435 -12.66 21.14 2.76
CA LEU A 435 -14.02 21.65 2.56
C LEU A 435 -14.65 22.03 3.92
N GLY A 436 -14.89 23.32 4.10
CA GLY A 436 -15.30 23.92 5.35
C GLY A 436 -14.12 24.16 6.31
N LYS A 437 -14.43 24.40 7.58
CA LYS A 437 -13.43 24.70 8.62
C LYS A 437 -12.93 23.41 9.27
N SER A 438 -11.68 23.04 8.99
CA SER A 438 -10.99 21.89 9.60
C SER A 438 -9.60 22.30 10.06
N LYS A 439 -9.03 21.56 11.02
CA LYS A 439 -7.61 21.66 11.39
C LYS A 439 -6.71 20.77 10.55
N ARG A 440 -7.29 20.01 9.63
CA ARG A 440 -6.60 19.03 8.78
C ARG A 440 -7.17 19.10 7.37
N ALA A 441 -6.29 19.14 6.38
CA ALA A 441 -6.68 18.93 4.99
C ALA A 441 -6.50 17.46 4.63
N TRP A 442 -7.24 17.01 3.62
CA TRP A 442 -7.19 15.64 3.11
C TRP A 442 -6.29 15.58 1.88
N PRO A 443 -5.60 14.47 1.62
CA PRO A 443 -5.00 14.23 0.32
C PRO A 443 -6.04 14.43 -0.78
N TYR A 444 -5.66 15.09 -1.87
CA TYR A 444 -6.55 15.29 -3.01
C TYR A 444 -7.00 13.92 -3.54
N SER A 445 -8.32 13.77 -3.67
CA SER A 445 -8.96 12.55 -4.14
C SER A 445 -10.32 12.92 -4.76
N PRO A 446 -10.88 12.11 -5.69
CA PRO A 446 -12.17 12.40 -6.31
C PRO A 446 -13.34 12.45 -5.33
N TRP A 447 -13.15 11.95 -4.10
CA TRP A 447 -14.12 12.08 -3.02
C TRP A 447 -13.48 12.65 -1.76
N LEU A 448 -14.24 13.44 -1.01
CA LEU A 448 -13.81 13.95 0.29
C LEU A 448 -14.99 14.07 1.24
N ALA A 449 -14.69 14.06 2.54
CA ALA A 449 -15.63 14.47 3.57
C ALA A 449 -15.41 15.94 3.96
N ASN A 450 -16.48 16.67 4.28
CA ASN A 450 -16.36 17.95 4.96
C ASN A 450 -16.16 17.76 6.48
N ALA A 451 -15.98 18.87 7.21
CA ALA A 451 -15.80 18.85 8.66
C ALA A 451 -17.00 18.27 9.47
N LYS A 452 -18.17 18.13 8.85
CA LYS A 452 -19.37 17.52 9.45
C LYS A 452 -19.48 16.01 9.15
N GLY A 453 -18.57 15.46 8.35
CA GLY A 453 -18.62 14.06 7.90
C GLY A 453 -19.56 13.81 6.72
N GLU A 454 -20.08 14.86 6.09
CA GLU A 454 -20.85 14.75 4.85
C GLU A 454 -19.89 14.53 3.68
N TRP A 455 -20.22 13.61 2.78
CA TRP A 455 -19.34 13.21 1.68
C TRP A 455 -19.73 13.88 0.37
N PHE A 456 -18.71 14.23 -0.41
CA PHE A 456 -18.82 14.88 -1.69
C PHE A 456 -17.96 14.17 -2.72
N GLU A 457 -18.45 14.10 -3.94
CA GLU A 457 -17.62 13.83 -5.11
C GLU A 457 -17.20 15.18 -5.70
N LEU A 458 -15.93 15.26 -6.08
CA LEU A 458 -15.31 16.44 -6.64
C LEU A 458 -14.67 16.13 -7.99
N THR A 459 -14.67 17.12 -8.87
CA THR A 459 -13.90 17.06 -10.12
C THR A 459 -13.36 18.44 -10.42
N LEU A 460 -12.09 18.52 -10.79
CA LEU A 460 -11.49 19.71 -11.38
C LEU A 460 -11.66 19.59 -12.90
N PRO A 461 -12.50 20.43 -13.56
CA PRO A 461 -12.66 20.37 -15.01
C PRO A 461 -11.36 20.65 -15.77
N GLU A 462 -10.51 21.49 -15.19
CA GLU A 462 -9.17 21.82 -15.68
C GLU A 462 -8.14 21.52 -14.57
N PRO A 463 -7.71 20.25 -14.42
CA PRO A 463 -6.61 19.90 -13.51
C PRO A 463 -5.35 20.71 -13.82
N GLY A 464 -4.52 20.95 -12.82
CA GLY A 464 -3.35 21.81 -12.89
C GLY A 464 -3.64 23.27 -12.63
N LYS A 465 -4.58 23.86 -13.36
CA LYS A 465 -4.97 25.26 -13.17
C LYS A 465 -5.92 25.46 -11.99
N ALA A 466 -6.89 24.52 -11.86
CA ALA A 466 -7.96 24.52 -10.88
C ALA A 466 -8.66 25.89 -10.76
N ALA A 467 -9.12 26.43 -11.88
CA ALA A 467 -9.91 27.69 -11.91
C ALA A 467 -11.37 27.49 -11.45
N SER A 468 -11.85 26.25 -11.47
CA SER A 468 -13.16 25.88 -10.94
C SER A 468 -13.14 24.46 -10.40
N VAL A 469 -14.10 24.15 -9.55
CA VAL A 469 -14.37 22.82 -9.04
C VAL A 469 -15.85 22.50 -9.20
N ARG A 470 -16.14 21.28 -9.64
CA ARG A 470 -17.48 20.70 -9.59
C ARG A 470 -17.59 19.86 -8.34
N LEU A 471 -18.67 20.05 -7.59
CA LEU A 471 -18.99 19.26 -6.40
C LEU A 471 -20.42 18.73 -6.48
N ARG A 472 -20.65 17.53 -5.96
CA ARG A 472 -21.99 17.04 -5.63
C ARG A 472 -21.99 16.22 -4.34
N PRO A 473 -23.04 16.31 -3.50
CA PRO A 473 -23.19 15.42 -2.36
C PRO A 473 -23.31 13.95 -2.80
N VAL A 474 -22.69 13.06 -2.03
CA VAL A 474 -22.76 11.61 -2.23
C VAL A 474 -23.09 10.88 -0.93
N ALA A 475 -23.62 9.65 -1.05
CA ALA A 475 -24.03 8.81 0.07
C ALA A 475 -23.26 7.48 0.07
N PRO A 476 -21.96 7.47 0.40
CA PRO A 476 -21.20 6.24 0.53
C PRO A 476 -21.76 5.38 1.68
N LYS A 477 -21.69 4.07 1.53
CA LYS A 477 -21.76 3.17 2.69
C LYS A 477 -20.50 3.34 3.51
N LEU A 478 -20.64 3.46 4.83
CA LEU A 478 -19.53 3.78 5.71
C LEU A 478 -19.21 2.62 6.65
N GLY A 479 -17.91 2.41 6.85
CA GLY A 479 -17.35 1.60 7.94
C GLY A 479 -16.46 2.44 8.84
N SER A 480 -15.79 1.80 9.79
CA SER A 480 -14.87 2.46 10.71
C SER A 480 -13.50 1.79 10.73
N LEU A 481 -12.45 2.61 10.71
CA LEU A 481 -11.08 2.17 10.93
C LEU A 481 -10.58 2.77 12.25
N LYS A 482 -10.14 1.92 13.16
CA LYS A 482 -9.58 2.30 14.45
C LYS A 482 -8.06 2.17 14.40
N ILE A 483 -7.39 3.31 14.43
CA ILE A 483 -5.93 3.41 14.53
C ILE A 483 -5.53 3.43 16.00
N SER A 484 -4.80 2.40 16.41
CA SER A 484 -4.17 2.27 17.72
C SER A 484 -2.68 2.58 17.53
N PHE A 485 -2.29 3.83 17.81
CA PHE A 485 -0.93 4.31 17.55
C PHE A 485 -0.17 4.53 18.86
N LYS A 486 0.87 3.72 19.07
CA LYS A 486 1.84 3.89 20.17
C LYS A 486 3.12 4.53 19.62
N GLY A 487 3.00 5.80 19.24
CA GLY A 487 4.05 6.51 18.52
C GLY A 487 5.33 6.80 19.30
N PRO A 488 6.34 7.33 18.60
CA PRO A 488 7.56 7.84 19.22
C PRO A 488 7.25 9.00 20.16
N LYS A 489 8.07 9.18 21.20
CA LYS A 489 7.94 10.28 22.15
C LYS A 489 8.16 11.63 21.45
N ASP A 490 7.38 12.63 21.85
CA ASP A 490 7.47 14.04 21.41
C ASP A 490 7.14 14.27 19.91
N LEU A 491 6.63 13.24 19.23
CA LEU A 491 6.09 13.32 17.87
C LEU A 491 4.59 12.96 17.87
N GLU A 492 3.81 13.70 17.08
CA GLU A 492 2.38 13.48 16.89
C GLU A 492 2.07 12.95 15.48
N LEU A 493 1.04 12.12 15.36
CA LEU A 493 0.56 11.61 14.07
C LEU A 493 -0.15 12.73 13.28
N ALA A 494 0.59 13.30 12.33
CA ALA A 494 0.13 14.39 11.47
C ALA A 494 -0.69 13.88 10.29
N SER A 495 -0.31 12.72 9.73
CA SER A 495 -1.02 12.07 8.62
C SER A 495 -0.81 10.56 8.62
N LEU A 496 -1.81 9.80 8.15
CA LEU A 496 -1.72 8.36 7.91
C LEU A 496 -2.61 7.99 6.72
N VAL A 497 -1.99 7.88 5.54
CA VAL A 497 -2.68 7.79 4.26
C VAL A 497 -2.95 6.35 3.85
N PHE A 498 -4.19 6.11 3.45
CA PHE A 498 -4.67 4.87 2.85
C PHE A 498 -5.28 5.13 1.48
N VAL A 499 -5.04 4.22 0.54
CA VAL A 499 -5.59 4.28 -0.83
C VAL A 499 -6.54 3.13 -1.07
N SER A 500 -7.67 3.41 -1.71
CA SER A 500 -8.61 2.37 -2.09
C SER A 500 -8.05 1.51 -3.23
N GLU A 501 -8.11 0.19 -3.05
CA GLU A 501 -7.87 -0.80 -4.11
C GLU A 501 -9.17 -1.27 -4.78
N SER A 502 -10.33 -0.85 -4.27
CA SER A 502 -11.64 -1.23 -4.82
C SER A 502 -11.90 -0.50 -6.14
N GLY A 503 -12.31 -1.25 -7.18
CA GLY A 503 -12.54 -0.70 -8.51
C GLY A 503 -13.61 0.41 -8.55
N ALA A 504 -14.63 0.32 -7.68
CA ALA A 504 -15.72 1.29 -7.60
C ALA A 504 -15.32 2.64 -6.99
N THR A 505 -14.21 2.68 -6.25
CA THR A 505 -13.69 3.86 -5.55
C THR A 505 -12.24 4.14 -5.96
N LYS A 506 -11.88 3.77 -7.20
CA LYS A 506 -10.54 3.99 -7.75
C LYS A 506 -10.14 5.47 -7.61
N GLY A 507 -8.98 5.72 -7.00
CA GLY A 507 -8.46 7.07 -6.76
C GLY A 507 -8.87 7.68 -5.41
N LEU A 508 -9.78 7.03 -4.67
CA LEU A 508 -10.08 7.43 -3.29
C LEU A 508 -8.83 7.28 -2.42
N THR A 509 -8.44 8.39 -1.82
CA THR A 509 -7.31 8.49 -0.87
C THR A 509 -7.85 9.13 0.41
N VAL A 510 -7.57 8.51 1.55
CA VAL A 510 -8.08 8.92 2.85
C VAL A 510 -6.95 9.09 3.86
N ASP A 511 -7.11 10.02 4.80
CA ASP A 511 -6.17 10.21 5.91
C ASP A 511 -6.83 9.80 7.24
N ALA A 512 -6.25 8.80 7.89
CA ALA A 512 -6.76 8.21 9.12
C ALA A 512 -6.23 8.87 10.40
N ALA A 513 -5.31 9.84 10.33
CA ALA A 513 -4.66 10.43 11.51
C ALA A 513 -5.57 11.37 12.33
N GLY A 514 -6.71 11.82 11.78
CA GLY A 514 -7.61 12.79 12.39
C GLY A 514 -8.78 12.21 13.21
N GLY A 515 -8.90 10.88 13.31
CA GLY A 515 -10.06 10.23 13.92
C GLY A 515 -10.21 10.50 15.42
N LYS A 516 -11.43 10.81 15.89
CA LYS A 516 -11.71 10.99 17.32
C LYS A 516 -11.49 9.66 18.04
N GLY A 517 -10.61 9.64 19.06
CA GLY A 517 -10.24 8.41 19.76
C GLY A 517 -9.54 7.39 18.87
N GLY A 518 -8.89 7.84 17.78
CA GLY A 518 -8.27 6.99 16.77
C GLY A 518 -9.26 6.36 15.79
N VAL A 519 -10.56 6.66 15.89
CA VAL A 519 -11.57 6.09 14.97
C VAL A 519 -11.87 7.09 13.86
N VAL A 520 -11.65 6.66 12.61
CA VAL A 520 -12.02 7.39 11.40
C VAL A 520 -13.14 6.64 10.68
N THR A 521 -14.12 7.39 10.18
CA THR A 521 -15.22 6.86 9.37
C THR A 521 -14.91 7.10 7.91
N LEU A 522 -14.98 6.06 7.09
CA LEU A 522 -14.62 6.10 5.68
C LEU A 522 -15.47 5.13 4.84
N PRO A 523 -15.54 5.30 3.51
CA PRO A 523 -16.34 4.45 2.64
C PRO A 523 -15.92 2.99 2.75
N ILE A 524 -16.86 2.05 2.63
CA ILE A 524 -16.51 0.64 2.63
C ILE A 524 -15.61 0.28 1.44
N GLY A 525 -14.73 -0.69 1.62
CA GLY A 525 -13.82 -1.15 0.58
C GLY A 525 -12.50 -1.67 1.14
N ARG A 526 -11.64 -2.12 0.23
CA ARG A 526 -10.28 -2.57 0.55
C ARG A 526 -9.31 -1.41 0.42
N TYR A 527 -8.54 -1.17 1.47
CA TYR A 527 -7.57 -0.09 1.54
C TYR A 527 -6.17 -0.63 1.75
N GLN A 528 -5.19 0.00 1.11
CA GLN A 528 -3.77 -0.24 1.32
C GLN A 528 -3.16 0.95 2.08
N PHE A 529 -2.37 0.65 3.12
CA PHE A 529 -1.53 1.65 3.78
C PHE A 529 -0.44 2.12 2.82
N GLN A 530 -0.38 3.43 2.57
CA GLN A 530 0.56 4.01 1.60
C GLN A 530 1.75 4.67 2.32
N GLN A 531 1.48 5.56 3.27
CA GLN A 531 2.51 6.25 4.07
C GLN A 531 1.87 7.01 5.25
N GLY A 532 2.68 7.44 6.20
CA GLY A 532 2.28 8.33 7.27
C GLY A 532 3.35 9.37 7.57
N LEU A 533 2.98 10.38 8.33
CA LEU A 533 3.83 11.50 8.70
C LEU A 533 3.68 11.81 10.19
N LEU A 534 4.82 11.95 10.85
CA LEU A 534 4.92 12.40 12.22
C LEU A 534 5.54 13.79 12.26
N ARG A 535 4.99 14.66 13.11
CA ARG A 535 5.52 16.00 13.35
C ARG A 535 5.67 16.28 14.83
N GLY A 536 6.71 17.02 15.20
CA GLY A 536 6.96 17.48 16.56
C GLY A 536 7.26 18.97 16.59
N LYS A 537 7.79 19.41 17.73
CA LYS A 537 8.27 20.79 17.89
C LYS A 537 9.52 21.04 17.07
N ASP A 538 9.80 22.31 16.80
CA ASP A 538 11.06 22.78 16.20
C ASP A 538 11.42 22.04 14.89
N GLY A 539 10.41 21.67 14.09
CA GLY A 539 10.67 21.00 12.82
C GLY A 539 10.90 19.50 12.88
N ALA A 540 10.67 18.88 14.03
CA ALA A 540 10.91 17.45 14.16
C ALA A 540 9.94 16.67 13.25
N GLU A 541 10.48 15.75 12.44
CA GLU A 541 9.72 14.96 11.46
C GLU A 541 10.18 13.51 11.45
N ALA A 542 9.24 12.59 11.18
CA ALA A 542 9.54 11.25 10.72
C ALA A 542 8.50 10.77 9.71
N ILE A 543 8.95 10.04 8.68
CA ILE A 543 8.07 9.42 7.69
C ILE A 543 7.82 7.97 8.11
N ILE A 544 6.55 7.55 8.08
CA ILE A 544 6.14 6.17 8.29
C ILE A 544 5.88 5.54 6.92
N LEU A 545 6.58 4.45 6.60
CA LEU A 545 6.39 3.71 5.36
C LEU A 545 5.94 2.27 5.64
N PRO A 546 5.20 1.63 4.73
CA PRO A 546 4.86 0.22 4.86
C PRO A 546 6.12 -0.67 4.91
N PRO A 547 5.99 -1.90 5.42
CA PRO A 547 7.04 -2.91 5.30
C PRO A 547 7.47 -3.07 3.85
N ALA A 548 8.78 -3.19 3.59
CA ALA A 548 9.29 -3.29 2.23
C ALA A 548 8.83 -4.58 1.50
N SER A 549 8.58 -5.66 2.25
CA SER A 549 8.23 -6.97 1.72
C SER A 549 6.73 -7.30 1.74
N GLU A 550 5.91 -6.49 2.43
CA GLU A 550 4.50 -6.81 2.67
C GLU A 550 3.60 -5.60 2.47
N VAL A 551 2.47 -5.83 1.80
CA VAL A 551 1.44 -4.82 1.64
C VAL A 551 0.48 -4.90 2.81
N VAL A 552 0.43 -3.84 3.62
CA VAL A 552 -0.55 -3.71 4.71
C VAL A 552 -1.89 -3.31 4.11
N ARG A 553 -2.86 -4.23 4.19
CA ARG A 553 -4.22 -4.05 3.67
C ARG A 553 -5.25 -4.16 4.79
N VAL A 554 -6.35 -3.43 4.62
CA VAL A 554 -7.50 -3.48 5.53
C VAL A 554 -8.79 -3.47 4.72
N ASP A 555 -9.70 -4.39 5.07
CA ASP A 555 -11.04 -4.46 4.51
C ASP A 555 -11.99 -3.73 5.46
N VAL A 556 -12.59 -2.62 5.01
CA VAL A 556 -13.53 -1.84 5.81
C VAL A 556 -14.95 -2.19 5.39
N GLU A 557 -15.70 -2.75 6.34
CA GLU A 557 -17.07 -3.22 6.13
C GLU A 557 -18.11 -2.28 6.77
N GLU A 558 -19.34 -2.35 6.26
CA GLU A 558 -20.44 -1.50 6.71
C GLU A 558 -20.75 -1.75 8.19
N GLY A 559 -20.73 -0.69 9.00
CA GLY A 559 -21.05 -0.75 10.43
C GLY A 559 -20.03 -1.51 11.31
N GLN A 560 -18.92 -2.01 10.75
CA GLN A 560 -17.85 -2.66 11.51
C GLN A 560 -16.69 -1.70 11.78
N ALA A 561 -16.03 -1.90 12.92
CA ALA A 561 -14.79 -1.24 13.26
C ALA A 561 -13.62 -2.23 13.12
N VAL A 562 -12.71 -1.96 12.19
CA VAL A 562 -11.48 -2.73 12.03
C VAL A 562 -10.35 -1.99 12.72
N ALA A 563 -9.51 -2.70 13.48
CA ALA A 563 -8.41 -2.10 14.21
C ALA A 563 -7.07 -2.35 13.52
N LEU A 564 -6.22 -1.33 13.46
CA LEU A 564 -4.82 -1.43 13.07
C LEU A 564 -3.94 -0.87 14.18
N ASP A 565 -2.94 -1.64 14.58
CA ASP A 565 -1.94 -1.26 15.56
C ASP A 565 -0.66 -0.79 14.84
N PHE A 566 -0.12 0.36 15.24
CA PHE A 566 1.13 0.93 14.73
C PHE A 566 1.97 1.46 15.91
N GLY A 567 3.28 1.57 15.73
CA GLY A 567 4.20 2.12 16.71
C GLY A 567 4.94 1.05 17.50
N ALA A 568 5.10 1.28 18.80
CA ALA A 568 5.88 0.43 19.68
C ALA A 568 5.35 -1.02 19.77
N PRO A 569 6.23 -2.03 19.97
CA PRO A 569 7.67 -1.89 20.24
C PRO A 569 8.48 -1.51 19.00
N PHE A 570 9.57 -0.77 19.23
CA PHE A 570 10.49 -0.31 18.20
C PHE A 570 11.80 -1.10 18.25
N ARG A 571 12.36 -1.41 17.08
CA ARG A 571 13.66 -2.06 16.92
C ARG A 571 14.45 -1.47 15.77
N LEU A 572 15.77 -1.69 15.76
CA LEU A 572 16.63 -1.28 14.64
C LEU A 572 16.67 -2.38 13.56
N SER A 573 16.83 -1.95 12.32
CA SER A 573 17.12 -2.81 11.17
C SER A 573 18.15 -2.13 10.27
N VAL A 574 19.01 -2.94 9.65
CA VAL A 574 20.04 -2.50 8.70
C VAL A 574 20.38 -3.64 7.75
N SER A 575 20.88 -3.31 6.56
CA SER A 575 21.51 -4.25 5.65
C SER A 575 23.02 -4.22 5.78
N GLY A 576 23.67 -5.31 5.39
CA GLY A 576 25.11 -5.38 5.27
C GLY A 576 25.51 -6.30 4.13
N LYS A 577 26.80 -6.34 3.84
CA LYS A 577 27.38 -7.28 2.87
C LYS A 577 28.75 -7.74 3.32
N VAL A 578 29.07 -9.00 3.06
CA VAL A 578 30.42 -9.53 3.22
C VAL A 578 31.17 -9.50 1.89
N GLN A 579 32.32 -8.82 1.87
CA GLN A 579 33.22 -8.78 0.71
C GLN A 579 34.60 -9.29 1.11
N GLY A 580 34.89 -10.54 0.75
CA GLY A 580 36.12 -11.23 1.18
C GLY A 580 36.14 -11.39 2.69
N ARG A 581 36.98 -10.59 3.38
CA ARG A 581 37.10 -10.57 4.85
C ARG A 581 36.50 -9.31 5.47
N GLN A 582 35.87 -8.44 4.69
CA GLN A 582 35.28 -7.20 5.19
C GLN A 582 33.76 -7.35 5.28
N LEU A 583 33.23 -7.15 6.48
CA LEU A 583 31.82 -6.90 6.71
C LEU A 583 31.60 -5.39 6.60
N LEU A 584 30.79 -4.98 5.62
CA LEU A 584 30.25 -3.63 5.53
C LEU A 584 28.83 -3.63 6.11
N VAL A 585 28.59 -2.80 7.11
CA VAL A 585 27.24 -2.47 7.57
C VAL A 585 26.83 -1.15 6.92
N ASP A 586 25.79 -1.20 6.09
CA ASP A 586 25.37 -0.09 5.23
C ASP A 586 24.43 0.85 6.00
N ALA A 587 24.98 1.98 6.42
CA ALA A 587 24.26 2.97 7.21
C ALA A 587 23.08 3.60 6.46
N LYS A 588 23.07 3.60 5.12
CA LYS A 588 21.96 4.16 4.33
C LYS A 588 20.70 3.32 4.42
N THR A 589 20.82 2.07 4.86
CA THR A 589 19.69 1.16 5.06
C THR A 589 19.22 1.10 6.52
N LEU A 590 19.85 1.87 7.41
CA LEU A 590 19.51 1.90 8.83
C LEU A 590 18.17 2.59 9.05
N HIS A 591 17.24 1.90 9.71
CA HIS A 591 15.92 2.45 10.05
C HIS A 591 15.37 1.84 11.33
N VAL A 592 14.30 2.44 11.85
CA VAL A 592 13.52 1.87 12.95
C VAL A 592 12.31 1.12 12.38
N VAL A 593 12.01 -0.04 12.94
CA VAL A 593 10.85 -0.88 12.59
C VAL A 593 9.89 -0.90 13.77
N GLY A 594 8.61 -0.65 13.53
CA GLY A 594 7.55 -0.75 14.52
C GLY A 594 6.90 -2.13 14.62
N ALA A 595 5.84 -2.22 15.42
CA ALA A 595 5.14 -3.45 15.78
C ALA A 595 4.48 -4.14 14.58
N ALA A 596 3.96 -3.36 13.62
CA ALA A 596 3.33 -3.88 12.41
C ALA A 596 4.33 -4.02 11.24
N GLY A 597 5.63 -3.89 11.52
CA GLY A 597 6.67 -3.94 10.49
C GLY A 597 6.82 -2.66 9.69
N GLU A 598 6.05 -1.61 10.01
CA GLU A 598 6.18 -0.30 9.39
C GLU A 598 7.57 0.29 9.70
N ARG A 599 8.11 1.04 8.73
CA ARG A 599 9.44 1.65 8.80
C ARG A 599 9.30 3.12 9.18
N TYR A 600 10.17 3.59 10.08
CA TYR A 600 10.32 5.00 10.41
C TYR A 600 11.63 5.50 9.80
N GLU A 601 11.50 6.40 8.84
CA GLU A 601 12.59 6.93 8.02
C GLU A 601 12.59 8.47 8.08
N ARG A 602 13.64 9.11 7.52
CA ARG A 602 13.82 10.56 7.50
C ARG A 602 13.59 11.23 8.87
N LEU A 603 14.39 10.83 9.85
CA LEU A 603 14.27 11.30 11.23
C LEU A 603 14.92 12.69 11.39
N VAL A 604 14.12 13.75 11.23
CA VAL A 604 14.55 15.16 11.34
C VAL A 604 14.52 15.62 12.79
N GLY A 605 15.66 16.00 13.34
CA GLY A 605 15.79 16.47 14.73
C GLY A 605 16.32 15.41 15.70
N ALA A 606 16.19 14.13 15.37
CA ALA A 606 16.84 13.03 16.10
C ALA A 606 17.23 11.88 15.14
N PRO A 607 18.30 12.05 14.36
CA PRO A 607 18.76 11.04 13.41
C PRO A 607 19.43 9.86 14.15
N LEU A 608 19.50 8.69 13.51
CA LEU A 608 20.07 7.46 14.10
C LEU A 608 21.60 7.47 14.08
N PHE A 609 22.20 8.49 14.70
CA PHE A 609 23.64 8.56 14.84
C PHE A 609 24.13 7.77 16.06
N ASN A 610 25.40 7.39 16.01
CA ASN A 610 26.11 6.74 17.11
C ASN A 610 25.58 5.36 17.49
N VAL A 611 25.00 4.62 16.54
CA VAL A 611 24.53 3.24 16.75
C VAL A 611 25.73 2.30 16.93
N GLU A 612 25.72 1.53 18.01
CA GLU A 612 26.71 0.49 18.28
C GLU A 612 26.40 -0.74 17.43
N VAL A 613 27.42 -1.29 16.77
CA VAL A 613 27.34 -2.51 15.97
C VAL A 613 28.15 -3.60 16.67
N PHE A 614 27.49 -4.66 17.09
CA PHE A 614 28.11 -5.84 17.68
C PHE A 614 28.18 -6.97 16.66
N VAL A 615 29.37 -7.52 16.43
CA VAL A 615 29.55 -8.72 15.61
C VAL A 615 29.71 -9.93 16.54
N LYS A 616 28.96 -11.00 16.28
CA LYS A 616 29.00 -12.21 17.11
C LYS A 616 30.42 -12.79 17.13
N GLY A 617 31.05 -12.77 18.30
CA GLY A 617 32.42 -13.28 18.48
C GLY A 617 33.54 -12.42 17.84
N GLY A 618 33.23 -11.17 17.47
CA GLY A 618 34.14 -10.20 16.86
C GLY A 618 34.25 -8.90 17.67
N LYS A 619 34.99 -7.92 17.10
CA LYS A 619 35.05 -6.55 17.65
C LYS A 619 33.75 -5.81 17.34
N SER A 620 33.38 -4.85 18.18
CA SER A 620 32.30 -3.91 17.88
C SER A 620 32.79 -2.75 17.03
N ALA A 621 31.85 -2.11 16.34
CA ALA A 621 32.04 -0.86 15.64
C ALA A 621 30.91 0.11 15.96
N LYS A 622 30.92 1.28 15.32
CA LYS A 622 29.93 2.34 15.54
C LYS A 622 29.59 3.02 14.21
N LEU A 623 28.30 3.18 13.94
CA LEU A 623 27.80 4.03 12.86
C LEU A 623 27.80 5.47 13.36
N ALA A 624 28.89 6.19 13.11
CA ALA A 624 29.12 7.53 13.64
C ALA A 624 28.37 8.61 12.85
N ALA A 625 28.07 9.74 13.49
CA ALA A 625 27.63 10.92 12.78
C ALA A 625 28.71 11.42 11.81
N SER A 626 28.29 12.00 10.70
CA SER A 626 29.17 12.67 9.75
C SER A 626 29.73 13.97 10.35
N GLY A 627 30.92 14.37 9.92
CA GLY A 627 31.49 15.67 10.28
C GLY A 627 30.76 16.85 9.59
N THR A 628 30.94 18.06 10.12
CA THR A 628 30.36 19.29 9.52
C THR A 628 30.76 19.47 8.06
N ASP A 629 32.04 19.26 7.72
CA ASP A 629 32.53 19.40 6.34
C ASP A 629 31.90 18.37 5.40
N GLU A 630 31.71 17.13 5.87
CA GLU A 630 31.06 16.08 5.09
C GLU A 630 29.59 16.41 4.83
N MET A 631 28.87 16.88 5.86
CA MET A 631 27.47 17.33 5.74
C MET A 631 27.31 18.53 4.80
N ASN A 632 28.23 19.51 4.86
CA ASN A 632 28.24 20.64 3.92
C ASN A 632 28.50 20.19 2.47
N SER A 633 29.28 19.12 2.27
CA SER A 633 29.59 18.60 0.94
C SER A 633 28.49 17.68 0.36
N ASP A 634 27.73 17.01 1.23
CA ASP A 634 26.73 16.01 0.87
C ASP A 634 25.58 16.05 1.87
N TRP A 635 24.48 16.70 1.49
CA TRP A 635 23.31 16.91 2.34
C TRP A 635 22.68 15.61 2.86
N SER A 636 22.84 14.50 2.13
CA SER A 636 22.30 13.20 2.57
C SER A 636 22.91 12.75 3.90
N ARG A 637 24.14 13.18 4.20
CA ARG A 637 24.87 12.88 5.44
C ARG A 637 24.29 13.54 6.69
N CYS A 638 23.39 14.50 6.53
CA CYS A 638 22.61 15.06 7.64
C CYS A 638 21.56 14.07 8.19
N PHE A 639 21.20 13.04 7.42
CA PHE A 639 20.11 12.13 7.76
C PHE A 639 20.57 10.73 8.18
N VAL A 640 21.71 10.27 7.67
CA VAL A 640 22.22 8.91 7.89
C VAL A 640 23.64 8.94 8.46
N PRO A 641 24.01 7.99 9.34
CA PRO A 641 25.37 7.90 9.84
C PRO A 641 26.34 7.41 8.75
N GLN A 642 27.63 7.38 9.08
CA GLN A 642 28.67 6.75 8.26
C GLN A 642 28.59 5.22 8.38
N ASP A 643 28.95 4.53 7.29
CA ASP A 643 29.08 3.07 7.27
C ASP A 643 30.11 2.58 8.30
N ALA A 644 29.93 1.33 8.75
CA ALA A 644 30.93 0.63 9.56
C ALA A 644 31.53 -0.53 8.77
N THR A 645 32.87 -0.57 8.72
CA THR A 645 33.62 -1.68 8.14
C THR A 645 34.34 -2.45 9.23
N LEU A 646 34.12 -3.76 9.31
CA LEU A 646 34.79 -4.65 10.24
C LEU A 646 35.53 -5.77 9.50
N THR A 647 36.65 -6.24 10.06
CA THR A 647 37.39 -7.39 9.51
C THR A 647 36.94 -8.68 10.20
N LEU A 648 36.46 -9.63 9.41
CA LEU A 648 36.06 -10.97 9.85
C LEU A 648 37.27 -11.91 10.05
N LYS A 649 37.05 -13.01 10.77
CA LYS A 649 38.08 -14.05 10.92
C LYS A 649 38.30 -14.77 9.60
N GLU A 650 39.44 -15.40 9.47
CA GLU A 650 39.81 -16.12 8.26
C GLU A 650 38.84 -17.30 8.01
N GLY A 651 38.27 -17.38 6.80
CA GLY A 651 37.33 -18.43 6.40
C GLY A 651 35.85 -18.14 6.67
N GLU A 652 35.51 -17.07 7.41
CA GLU A 652 34.12 -16.65 7.63
C GLU A 652 33.54 -16.01 6.36
N LYS A 653 32.40 -16.54 5.87
CA LYS A 653 31.66 -16.02 4.71
C LYS A 653 30.33 -15.35 5.09
N THR A 654 29.94 -15.44 6.36
CA THR A 654 28.72 -14.84 6.90
C THR A 654 29.04 -14.23 8.26
N ALA A 655 28.25 -13.24 8.67
CA ALA A 655 28.41 -12.60 9.97
C ALA A 655 27.03 -12.30 10.59
N SER A 656 26.87 -12.60 11.87
CA SER A 656 25.70 -12.15 12.64
C SER A 656 26.02 -10.81 13.31
N VAL A 657 25.21 -9.79 13.04
CA VAL A 657 25.34 -8.46 13.64
C VAL A 657 24.16 -8.12 14.53
N ARG A 658 24.39 -7.32 15.56
CA ARG A 658 23.36 -6.75 16.42
C ARG A 658 23.59 -5.25 16.58
N LEU A 659 22.53 -4.46 16.51
CA LEU A 659 22.57 -3.02 16.69
C LEU A 659 22.05 -2.63 18.07
N ALA A 660 22.63 -1.58 18.65
CA ALA A 660 22.07 -0.93 19.83
C ALA A 660 22.24 0.59 19.78
N LEU A 661 21.19 1.30 20.19
CA LEU A 661 21.21 2.74 20.43
C LEU A 661 20.51 3.04 21.75
N LYS A 662 21.27 3.57 22.71
CA LYS A 662 20.75 3.87 24.05
C LYS A 662 20.24 5.30 24.11
N LYS A 663 19.11 5.51 24.78
CA LYS A 663 18.53 6.83 25.07
C LYS A 663 18.26 7.70 23.83
N HIS A 664 17.78 7.11 22.73
CA HIS A 664 17.26 7.89 21.61
C HIS A 664 16.12 8.82 22.09
N PRO A 665 16.10 10.11 21.72
CA PRO A 665 15.10 11.07 22.22
C PRO A 665 13.64 10.61 22.03
N TRP A 666 13.34 10.02 20.87
CA TRP A 666 11.98 9.60 20.53
C TRP A 666 11.65 8.14 20.82
N PHE A 667 12.65 7.26 20.77
CA PHE A 667 12.44 5.81 20.77
C PHE A 667 12.98 5.13 22.04
N GLY A 668 13.70 5.87 22.90
CA GLY A 668 14.33 5.31 24.09
C GLY A 668 15.49 4.38 23.73
N ASN A 669 15.52 3.20 24.34
CA ASN A 669 16.54 2.20 24.02
C ASN A 669 16.06 1.35 22.84
N LEU A 670 16.85 1.35 21.78
CA LEU A 670 16.62 0.57 20.59
C LEU A 670 17.67 -0.53 20.49
N GLU A 671 17.23 -1.75 20.19
CA GLU A 671 18.10 -2.88 19.88
C GLU A 671 17.52 -3.62 18.68
N SER A 672 18.38 -4.27 17.89
CA SER A 672 17.94 -5.25 16.88
C SER A 672 18.01 -6.67 17.45
N ASP A 673 17.34 -7.59 16.76
CA ASP A 673 17.68 -9.01 16.81
C ASP A 673 19.06 -9.25 16.16
N TRP A 674 19.58 -10.48 16.23
CA TRP A 674 20.75 -10.85 15.43
C TRP A 674 20.36 -10.92 13.95
N ILE A 675 21.01 -10.10 13.13
CA ILE A 675 20.81 -10.00 11.69
C ILE A 675 21.94 -10.79 11.02
N GLU A 676 21.59 -11.78 10.21
CA GLU A 676 22.55 -12.54 9.41
C GLU A 676 22.91 -11.77 8.14
N VAL A 677 24.20 -11.55 7.93
CA VAL A 677 24.76 -10.86 6.77
C VAL A 677 25.58 -11.84 5.95
N GLN A 678 25.37 -11.83 4.64
CA GLN A 678 26.03 -12.73 3.68
C GLN A 678 26.93 -11.97 2.70
#